data_AF-A0A433C1S2-F1
#
_entry.id   AF-A0A433C1S2-F1
#
_cell.length_a   1.000
_cell.length_b   1.000
_cell.length_c   1.000
_cell.angle_alpha   90.00
_cell.angle_beta   90.00
_cell.angle_gamma   90.00
#
_symmetry.space_group_name_H-M   'P 1'
#
loop_
_entity.id
_entity.type
_entity.pdbx_description
1 polymer ?
#
loop_
_entity_poly.entity_id
_entity_poly.type
_entity_poly.pdbx_seq_one_letter_code
_entity_poly.pdbx_strand_id
1 'polypeptide(L)'
;MTASATTPLHAGATVRTLPLRTAPLPGESLDSWLEVIAARYGVTLREIYESMGFEAPFTRLGLYVNRQLTDAEVAAVATASGCTPQQVRGMTLSRYSTVVGIDDTGRFTGAGPWGRVFGSRFCPSCLAATGGSWLLRWRLMWTFACLRHRCLLADRCPHCGAVQRYGYRAGNSVVHPGRCANPVVGTPHTWRPPCDADLTQAPVLVLPAEHPALVAQTTVDRLIDCDVAEFGLYVDHPQPPVAVLADIRALGNAIVHAVNIDDLNTVVAADLAGEYQATMLPQEAKFPVLHGRLKGFISNPAPAVRTAVVATAAFNILKCSTIDAAADALAALNVDQRQLQRDIPVKDRPSGSASPVLRAVSTASRGVQLSAVDQLRCRIGTPLPGRPARNTTRVDRRCGAIPALLWPAFAQIMCPPGPSQRHPRLALSAALHLVGTTTTIADAVAALGNATTTGTVSSVLRRLKRAPEWSGIRSVLIRLADYLDNFPPPIDYQRRRQLDYTAFLPDEEWARTARANFTTPKGAVIARGFLRERITGSPSIPMPVPREAESTAAHILSFCERLTPELLDALDEYALNFLAGQGITDEPVWWEPPHHVFAGVALPGIDIDTIDTVALHEMVCGRRITIAEAANNLGITSDAVRCVLERQPALRGPIRKRGRPRSTRRKEHRVTRHREHRFAHRGTSYGRAVTTFPRRRLVDLYAEQRQSLRCLAAQADVSTSTIEKLMGDYGIPVRKHGKIQIDRKWFHTQHVEQGRSLGELCRELGVSRTGLSTWAKRNGIPVRRLERHPVVELRANRRIPRFLKPALAGVGGWERLQRFADIVRYPSFGIAARELRLHSGCLSVQVQRLERDLGGRLVDRGHNRRPMRVTPFGKKVRQAVMRLAAAGGP
;
A
#
# COMPACT_ATOMS: atom_id res chain seq x y z
N MET A 1 -27.74 4.21 49.76
CA MET A 1 -27.85 3.65 51.12
C MET A 1 -28.68 2.38 51.04
N THR A 2 -28.05 1.22 51.00
CA THR A 2 -28.73 -0.09 50.93
C THR A 2 -28.21 -0.95 52.07
N ALA A 3 -29.10 -1.22 53.02
CA ALA A 3 -28.86 -2.03 54.21
C ALA A 3 -28.23 -3.38 53.86
N SER A 4 -27.34 -3.89 54.73
CA SER A 4 -26.74 -5.21 54.61
C SER A 4 -27.82 -6.27 54.35
N ALA A 5 -27.69 -7.02 53.25
CA ALA A 5 -28.65 -8.04 52.85
C ALA A 5 -28.49 -9.36 53.62
N THR A 6 -27.52 -9.41 54.54
CA THR A 6 -27.22 -10.55 55.40
C THR A 6 -28.13 -10.54 56.62
N THR A 7 -28.60 -11.72 57.02
CA THR A 7 -29.25 -11.91 58.31
C THR A 7 -28.18 -11.92 59.41
N PRO A 8 -28.33 -11.19 60.53
CA PRO A 8 -27.38 -11.26 61.62
C PRO A 8 -27.38 -12.67 62.25
N LEU A 9 -26.19 -13.12 62.68
CA LEU A 9 -26.06 -14.26 63.59
C LEU A 9 -26.27 -13.76 65.02
N HIS A 10 -26.88 -14.58 65.86
CA HIS A 10 -27.11 -14.22 67.26
C HIS A 10 -25.78 -14.08 68.00
N ALA A 11 -25.46 -12.87 68.48
CA ALA A 11 -24.27 -12.62 69.27
C ALA A 11 -24.36 -13.41 70.58
N GLY A 12 -23.44 -14.38 70.78
CA GLY A 12 -23.38 -15.22 71.99
C GLY A 12 -24.13 -16.56 71.92
N ALA A 13 -24.75 -16.94 70.80
CA ALA A 13 -25.36 -18.26 70.68
C ALA A 13 -24.30 -19.37 70.56
N THR A 14 -24.37 -20.36 71.46
CA THR A 14 -23.54 -21.58 71.36
C THR A 14 -24.13 -22.50 70.31
N VAL A 15 -23.52 -22.53 69.11
CA VAL A 15 -23.94 -23.43 68.03
C VAL A 15 -23.62 -24.87 68.44
N ARG A 16 -24.67 -25.68 68.63
CA ARG A 16 -24.54 -27.10 68.98
C ARG A 16 -24.43 -27.95 67.71
N THR A 17 -23.72 -29.06 67.81
CA THR A 17 -23.62 -30.03 66.71
C THR A 17 -24.95 -30.77 66.51
N LEU A 18 -25.33 -30.96 65.26
CA LEU A 18 -26.50 -31.72 64.85
C LEU A 18 -26.36 -33.22 65.27
N PRO A 19 -27.41 -33.85 65.84
CA PRO A 19 -27.35 -35.23 66.36
C PRO A 19 -27.03 -36.31 65.32
N LEU A 20 -27.56 -36.17 64.11
CA LEU A 20 -27.37 -37.01 62.92
C LEU A 20 -26.66 -36.21 61.83
N ARG A 21 -25.39 -36.56 61.57
CA ARG A 21 -24.61 -35.93 60.50
C ARG A 21 -24.86 -36.65 59.18
N THR A 22 -25.28 -35.90 58.17
CA THR A 22 -25.40 -36.40 56.80
C THR A 22 -24.34 -35.69 55.97
N ALA A 23 -23.41 -36.44 55.38
CA ALA A 23 -22.40 -35.86 54.51
C ALA A 23 -23.05 -35.31 53.22
N PRO A 24 -22.65 -34.11 52.74
CA PRO A 24 -23.14 -33.59 51.48
C PRO A 24 -22.64 -34.44 50.31
N LEU A 25 -23.45 -34.56 49.26
CA LEU A 25 -23.03 -35.21 48.02
C LEU A 25 -22.01 -34.34 47.25
N PRO A 26 -21.13 -34.92 46.43
CA PRO A 26 -20.21 -34.15 45.60
C PRO A 26 -20.94 -33.14 44.70
N GLY A 27 -20.67 -31.86 44.91
CA GLY A 27 -21.27 -30.76 44.13
C GLY A 27 -22.72 -30.44 44.49
N GLU A 28 -23.25 -30.96 45.60
CA GLU A 28 -24.57 -30.60 46.13
C GLU A 28 -24.63 -29.12 46.53
N SER A 29 -25.79 -28.47 46.34
CA SER A 29 -26.00 -27.10 46.81
C SER A 29 -26.34 -27.07 48.30
N LEU A 30 -25.94 -25.99 48.98
CA LEU A 30 -26.12 -25.86 50.43
C LEU A 30 -27.60 -25.99 50.82
N ASP A 31 -28.50 -25.36 50.06
CA ASP A 31 -29.93 -25.46 50.32
C ASP A 31 -30.50 -26.87 50.14
N SER A 32 -30.04 -27.62 49.14
CA SER A 32 -30.44 -29.02 48.93
C SER A 32 -30.02 -29.90 50.10
N TRP A 33 -28.76 -29.79 50.50
CA TRP A 33 -28.23 -30.61 51.57
C TRP A 33 -28.93 -30.30 52.90
N LEU A 34 -29.22 -29.02 53.19
CA LEU A 34 -30.01 -28.64 54.36
C LEU A 34 -31.46 -29.13 54.30
N GLU A 35 -32.07 -29.23 53.12
CA GLU A 35 -33.39 -29.83 52.94
C GLU A 35 -33.38 -31.33 53.23
N VAL A 36 -32.36 -32.05 52.77
CA VAL A 36 -32.18 -33.48 53.08
C VAL A 36 -32.00 -33.69 54.58
N ILE A 37 -31.23 -32.83 55.24
CA ILE A 37 -31.08 -32.85 56.70
C ILE A 37 -32.42 -32.60 57.41
N ALA A 38 -33.14 -31.55 57.01
CA ALA A 38 -34.44 -31.19 57.60
C ALA A 38 -35.45 -32.33 57.46
N ALA A 39 -35.54 -32.92 56.26
CA ALA A 39 -36.41 -34.07 55.99
C ALA A 39 -36.05 -35.29 56.85
N ARG A 40 -34.75 -35.55 57.05
CA ARG A 40 -34.27 -36.68 57.87
C ARG A 40 -34.64 -36.52 59.35
N TYR A 41 -34.67 -35.29 59.86
CA TYR A 41 -35.09 -34.99 61.23
C TYR A 41 -36.60 -34.84 61.40
N GLY A 42 -37.36 -34.72 60.30
CA GLY A 42 -38.80 -34.40 60.36
C GLY A 42 -39.08 -32.96 60.81
N VAL A 43 -38.13 -32.05 60.59
CA VAL A 43 -38.22 -30.63 61.00
C VAL A 43 -38.27 -29.71 59.79
N THR A 44 -38.58 -28.44 60.03
CA THR A 44 -38.58 -27.39 59.00
C THR A 44 -37.17 -26.88 58.73
N LEU A 45 -36.94 -26.35 57.52
CA LEU A 45 -35.68 -25.65 57.20
C LEU A 45 -35.39 -24.48 58.15
N ARG A 46 -36.45 -23.81 58.63
CA ARG A 46 -36.34 -22.72 59.59
C ARG A 46 -35.67 -23.19 60.89
N GLU A 47 -36.16 -24.29 61.46
CA GLU A 47 -35.60 -24.87 62.69
C GLU A 47 -34.13 -25.29 62.50
N ILE A 48 -33.75 -25.78 61.32
CA ILE A 48 -32.36 -26.06 60.99
C ILE A 48 -31.51 -24.78 61.03
N TYR A 49 -31.93 -23.69 60.37
CA TYR A 49 -31.18 -22.43 60.41
C TYR A 49 -31.12 -21.81 61.81
N GLU A 50 -32.21 -21.87 62.57
CA GLU A 50 -32.25 -21.41 63.97
C GLU A 50 -31.24 -22.19 64.83
N SER A 51 -31.15 -23.52 64.64
CA SER A 51 -30.15 -24.36 65.33
C SER A 51 -28.70 -24.02 64.98
N MET A 52 -28.48 -23.43 63.80
CA MET A 52 -27.19 -22.94 63.32
C MET A 52 -26.92 -21.47 63.71
N GLY A 53 -27.80 -20.83 64.49
CA GLY A 53 -27.61 -19.47 65.00
C GLY A 53 -28.04 -18.34 64.07
N PHE A 54 -28.77 -18.64 62.98
CA PHE A 54 -29.35 -17.61 62.11
C PHE A 54 -30.64 -17.04 62.72
N GLU A 55 -30.84 -15.73 62.60
CA GLU A 55 -32.02 -15.05 63.17
C GLU A 55 -33.14 -14.77 62.14
N ALA A 56 -34.34 -14.48 62.62
CA ALA A 56 -35.41 -14.00 61.74
C ALA A 56 -35.10 -12.56 61.24
N PRO A 57 -35.54 -12.16 60.03
CA PRO A 57 -36.42 -12.90 59.12
C PRO A 57 -35.68 -13.80 58.11
N PHE A 58 -36.03 -15.08 58.08
CA PHE A 58 -35.46 -16.09 57.17
C PHE A 58 -35.83 -15.91 55.68
N THR A 59 -36.79 -15.03 55.38
CA THR A 59 -37.18 -14.68 54.01
C THR A 59 -36.03 -14.06 53.20
N ARG A 60 -35.02 -13.48 53.87
CA ARG A 60 -33.84 -12.91 53.23
C ARG A 60 -32.73 -13.91 52.93
N LEU A 61 -32.71 -15.08 53.60
CA LEU A 61 -31.69 -16.12 53.36
C LEU A 61 -31.65 -16.53 51.88
N GLY A 62 -32.81 -16.60 51.24
CA GLY A 62 -32.93 -16.91 49.81
C GLY A 62 -32.15 -16.00 48.87
N LEU A 63 -31.85 -14.77 49.31
CA LEU A 63 -31.14 -13.78 48.51
C LEU A 63 -29.63 -14.03 48.47
N TYR A 64 -29.08 -14.77 49.43
CA TYR A 64 -27.62 -14.86 49.59
C TYR A 64 -27.06 -16.22 50.04
N VAL A 65 -27.86 -17.12 50.64
CA VAL A 65 -27.38 -18.39 51.22
C VAL A 65 -26.71 -19.29 50.19
N ASN A 66 -27.23 -19.31 48.97
CA ASN A 66 -26.64 -20.05 47.85
C ASN A 66 -25.61 -19.23 47.07
N ARG A 67 -25.47 -17.94 47.36
CA ARG A 67 -24.56 -17.03 46.68
C ARG A 67 -23.21 -17.02 47.38
N GLN A 68 -23.16 -16.50 48.60
CA GLN A 68 -21.98 -16.43 49.45
C GLN A 68 -22.44 -16.17 50.88
N LEU A 69 -21.94 -17.00 51.81
CA LEU A 69 -22.05 -16.82 53.24
C LEU A 69 -20.89 -15.99 53.77
N THR A 70 -21.12 -15.26 54.86
CA THR A 70 -20.04 -14.62 55.64
C THR A 70 -19.19 -15.66 56.34
N ASP A 71 -17.97 -15.32 56.74
CA ASP A 71 -17.09 -16.27 57.44
C ASP A 71 -17.69 -16.77 58.76
N ALA A 72 -18.44 -15.93 59.47
CA ALA A 72 -19.14 -16.31 60.69
C ALA A 72 -20.27 -17.32 60.39
N GLU A 73 -21.05 -17.12 59.32
CA GLU A 73 -22.11 -18.06 58.92
C GLU A 73 -21.52 -19.38 58.42
N VAL A 74 -20.40 -19.34 57.68
CA VAL A 74 -19.65 -20.53 57.27
C VAL A 74 -19.18 -21.31 58.51
N ALA A 75 -18.61 -20.62 59.50
CA ALA A 75 -18.15 -21.24 60.74
C ALA A 75 -19.31 -21.86 61.54
N ALA A 76 -20.46 -21.19 61.58
CA ALA A 76 -21.66 -21.68 62.25
C ALA A 76 -22.19 -22.97 61.59
N VAL A 77 -22.36 -22.96 60.26
CA VAL A 77 -22.79 -24.15 59.50
C VAL A 77 -21.78 -25.29 59.63
N ALA A 78 -20.48 -24.99 59.54
CA ALA A 78 -19.40 -25.96 59.71
C ALA A 78 -19.44 -26.61 61.11
N THR A 79 -19.59 -25.80 62.16
CA THR A 79 -19.68 -26.25 63.55
C THR A 79 -20.91 -27.13 63.78
N ALA A 80 -22.09 -26.68 63.31
CA ALA A 80 -23.34 -27.42 63.49
C ALA A 80 -23.32 -28.78 62.76
N SER A 81 -22.76 -28.83 61.55
CA SER A 81 -22.81 -30.03 60.70
C SER A 81 -21.62 -30.97 60.82
N GLY A 82 -20.48 -30.49 61.34
CA GLY A 82 -19.20 -31.19 61.28
C GLY A 82 -18.52 -31.15 59.91
N CYS A 83 -19.00 -30.34 58.96
CA CYS A 83 -18.30 -30.09 57.70
C CYS A 83 -17.13 -29.12 57.90
N THR A 84 -16.16 -29.14 56.99
CA THR A 84 -15.12 -28.10 56.96
C THR A 84 -15.68 -26.78 56.41
N PRO A 85 -15.13 -25.62 56.80
CA PRO A 85 -15.48 -24.34 56.17
C PRO A 85 -15.35 -24.34 54.65
N GLN A 86 -14.38 -25.08 54.10
CA GLN A 86 -14.18 -25.20 52.65
C GLN A 86 -15.28 -26.03 51.97
N GLN A 87 -15.76 -27.10 52.60
CA GLN A 87 -16.91 -27.87 52.11
C GLN A 87 -18.17 -26.99 52.06
N VAL A 88 -18.42 -26.21 53.12
CA VAL A 88 -19.57 -25.28 53.17
C VAL A 88 -19.49 -24.22 52.06
N ARG A 89 -18.33 -23.57 51.89
CA ARG A 89 -18.11 -22.62 50.77
C ARG A 89 -18.30 -23.29 49.41
N GLY A 90 -17.81 -24.52 49.25
CA GLY A 90 -17.94 -25.34 48.05
C GLY A 90 -19.38 -25.68 47.64
N MET A 91 -20.34 -25.59 48.57
CA MET A 91 -21.77 -25.76 48.33
C MET A 91 -22.51 -24.45 47.99
N THR A 92 -21.78 -23.34 47.84
CA THR A 92 -22.31 -22.01 47.45
C THR A 92 -21.70 -21.52 46.14
N LEU A 93 -22.35 -20.57 45.45
CA LEU A 93 -21.87 -20.01 44.18
C LEU A 93 -20.53 -19.26 44.30
N SER A 94 -20.04 -18.99 45.52
CA SER A 94 -18.67 -18.47 45.74
C SER A 94 -17.60 -19.40 45.16
N ARG A 95 -17.87 -20.70 45.03
CA ARG A 95 -17.05 -21.66 44.27
C ARG A 95 -16.79 -21.22 42.82
N TYR A 96 -17.76 -20.53 42.22
CA TYR A 96 -17.71 -20.06 40.83
C TYR A 96 -17.61 -18.53 40.77
N SER A 97 -17.01 -17.86 41.77
CA SER A 97 -16.99 -16.40 41.89
C SER A 97 -16.50 -15.67 40.63
N THR A 98 -15.49 -16.22 39.96
CA THR A 98 -14.92 -15.71 38.70
C THR A 98 -15.91 -15.76 37.54
N VAL A 99 -16.64 -16.87 37.43
CA VAL A 99 -17.64 -17.11 36.37
C VAL A 99 -18.98 -16.49 36.71
N VAL A 100 -19.35 -16.31 37.97
CA VAL A 100 -20.65 -15.75 38.37
C VAL A 100 -20.58 -14.22 38.54
N GLY A 101 -19.37 -13.67 38.65
CA GLY A 101 -19.12 -12.25 38.81
C GLY A 101 -19.53 -11.78 40.20
N ILE A 102 -18.98 -12.41 41.25
CA ILE A 102 -19.23 -12.05 42.66
C ILE A 102 -17.94 -11.46 43.24
N ASP A 103 -18.04 -10.31 43.94
CA ASP A 103 -16.91 -9.75 44.70
C ASP A 103 -16.75 -10.40 46.07
N ASP A 104 -15.69 -10.03 46.79
CA ASP A 104 -15.40 -10.57 48.13
C ASP A 104 -16.52 -10.33 49.15
N THR A 105 -17.41 -9.36 48.89
CA THR A 105 -18.57 -9.04 49.74
C THR A 105 -19.84 -9.81 49.36
N GLY A 106 -19.76 -10.71 48.37
CA GLY A 106 -20.91 -11.44 47.86
C GLY A 106 -21.79 -10.63 46.92
N ARG A 107 -21.39 -9.42 46.50
CA ARG A 107 -22.19 -8.62 45.57
C ARG A 107 -21.86 -9.00 44.14
N PHE A 108 -22.86 -8.94 43.28
CA PHE A 108 -22.62 -9.09 41.84
C PHE A 108 -21.83 -7.88 41.36
N THR A 109 -20.65 -8.12 40.79
CA THR A 109 -19.75 -7.08 40.24
C THR A 109 -20.28 -6.44 38.97
N GLY A 110 -21.49 -6.80 38.55
CA GLY A 110 -22.04 -6.46 37.25
C GLY A 110 -21.30 -7.13 36.10
N ALA A 111 -20.35 -8.04 36.37
CA ALA A 111 -19.53 -8.72 35.39
C ALA A 111 -20.30 -9.68 34.43
N GLY A 112 -21.63 -9.68 34.51
CA GLY A 112 -22.51 -10.70 33.96
C GLY A 112 -22.88 -11.68 35.08
N PRO A 113 -24.05 -11.54 35.73
CA PRO A 113 -24.50 -12.53 36.70
C PRO A 113 -24.87 -13.81 35.95
N TRP A 114 -23.87 -14.65 35.69
CA TRP A 114 -24.02 -15.94 35.00
C TRP A 114 -24.55 -17.03 35.94
N GLY A 115 -24.62 -16.73 37.25
CA GLY A 115 -25.27 -17.55 38.26
C GLY A 115 -26.71 -17.10 38.52
N ARG A 116 -27.60 -18.07 38.71
CA ARG A 116 -28.97 -17.85 39.20
C ARG A 116 -28.93 -17.70 40.72
N VAL A 117 -29.13 -16.47 41.20
CA VAL A 117 -29.52 -16.26 42.60
C VAL A 117 -30.87 -16.95 42.86
N PHE A 118 -31.78 -16.83 41.89
CA PHE A 118 -33.13 -17.35 41.94
C PHE A 118 -33.34 -18.40 40.87
N GLY A 119 -33.85 -19.56 41.30
CA GLY A 119 -34.15 -20.67 40.41
C GLY A 119 -33.00 -21.67 40.30
N SER A 120 -33.34 -22.94 40.12
CA SER A 120 -32.39 -23.99 39.79
C SER A 120 -33.00 -24.92 38.75
N ARG A 121 -32.16 -25.41 37.84
CA ARG A 121 -32.53 -26.50 36.92
C ARG A 121 -32.37 -27.84 37.63
N PHE A 122 -32.88 -28.92 37.03
CA PHE A 122 -32.69 -30.26 37.54
C PHE A 122 -32.76 -31.33 36.46
N CYS A 123 -32.14 -32.46 36.75
CA CYS A 123 -32.34 -33.69 35.98
C CYS A 123 -33.28 -34.61 36.79
N PRO A 124 -34.45 -35.00 36.27
CA PRO A 124 -35.40 -35.85 36.98
C PRO A 124 -34.79 -37.19 37.41
N SER A 125 -34.00 -37.82 36.54
CA SER A 125 -33.30 -39.07 36.83
C SER A 125 -32.20 -38.91 37.88
N CYS A 126 -31.50 -37.77 37.93
CA CYS A 126 -30.56 -37.51 39.02
C CYS A 126 -31.29 -37.33 40.34
N LEU A 127 -32.40 -36.58 40.38
CA LEU A 127 -33.20 -36.43 41.59
C LEU A 127 -33.70 -37.78 42.10
N ALA A 128 -34.17 -38.65 41.20
CA ALA A 128 -34.60 -40.01 41.56
C ALA A 128 -33.45 -40.82 42.16
N ALA A 129 -32.27 -40.78 41.54
CA ALA A 129 -31.11 -41.56 41.98
C ALA A 129 -30.51 -41.09 43.32
N THR A 130 -30.67 -39.81 43.68
CA THR A 130 -30.09 -39.22 44.90
C THR A 130 -31.11 -39.02 46.02
N GLY A 131 -32.38 -39.38 45.82
CA GLY A 131 -33.44 -39.10 46.80
C GLY A 131 -33.78 -37.62 46.92
N GLY A 132 -33.59 -36.84 45.85
CA GLY A 132 -34.03 -35.45 45.76
C GLY A 132 -32.93 -34.39 45.90
N SER A 133 -31.64 -34.77 45.89
CA SER A 133 -30.53 -33.82 45.99
C SER A 133 -30.25 -33.04 44.71
N TRP A 134 -29.98 -31.75 44.86
CA TRP A 134 -29.72 -30.80 43.78
C TRP A 134 -28.25 -30.42 43.70
N LEU A 135 -27.73 -30.36 42.48
CA LEU A 135 -26.36 -29.93 42.26
C LEU A 135 -26.26 -28.41 42.20
N LEU A 136 -25.23 -27.85 42.84
CA LEU A 136 -24.91 -26.42 42.82
C LEU A 136 -24.78 -25.88 41.40
N ARG A 137 -24.12 -26.63 40.50
CA ARG A 137 -23.94 -26.21 39.11
C ARG A 137 -25.24 -26.05 38.33
N TRP A 138 -26.35 -26.68 38.74
CA TRP A 138 -27.65 -26.45 38.08
C TRP A 138 -28.22 -25.04 38.29
N ARG A 139 -27.61 -24.28 39.22
CA ARG A 139 -27.87 -22.84 39.39
C ARG A 139 -27.08 -21.99 38.40
N LEU A 140 -26.10 -22.53 37.67
CA LEU A 140 -25.40 -21.80 36.63
C LEU A 140 -26.29 -21.69 35.38
N MET A 141 -26.35 -20.50 34.79
CA MET A 141 -27.05 -20.29 33.53
C MET A 141 -26.50 -21.21 32.43
N TRP A 142 -25.22 -21.56 32.50
CA TRP A 142 -24.49 -22.32 31.50
C TRP A 142 -24.58 -23.84 31.66
N THR A 143 -25.22 -24.33 32.73
CA THR A 143 -25.52 -25.76 32.89
C THR A 143 -26.95 -26.03 32.44
N PHE A 144 -27.13 -26.50 31.20
CA PHE A 144 -28.42 -26.72 30.54
C PHE A 144 -28.70 -28.18 30.18
N ALA A 145 -27.69 -29.06 30.17
CA ALA A 145 -27.87 -30.49 29.92
C ALA A 145 -27.22 -31.35 31.02
N CYS A 146 -27.81 -32.53 31.27
CA CYS A 146 -27.22 -33.56 32.10
C CYS A 146 -26.35 -34.48 31.23
N LEU A 147 -25.03 -34.50 31.47
CA LEU A 147 -24.13 -35.41 30.74
C LEU A 147 -24.31 -36.88 31.15
N ARG A 148 -24.73 -37.16 32.39
CA ARG A 148 -24.94 -38.53 32.89
C ARG A 148 -26.16 -39.20 32.26
N HIS A 149 -27.30 -38.50 32.23
CA HIS A 149 -28.56 -39.02 31.70
C HIS A 149 -28.85 -38.55 30.27
N ARG A 150 -27.93 -37.78 29.67
CA ARG A 150 -28.00 -37.26 28.31
C ARG A 150 -29.33 -36.60 27.99
N CYS A 151 -29.76 -35.67 28.82
CA CYS A 151 -31.04 -34.97 28.63
C CYS A 151 -30.90 -33.48 28.88
N LEU A 152 -31.79 -32.67 28.32
CA LEU A 152 -31.94 -31.27 28.76
C LEU A 152 -32.43 -31.24 30.20
N LEU A 153 -31.96 -30.25 30.98
CA LEU A 153 -32.42 -30.07 32.35
C LEU A 153 -33.79 -29.40 32.35
N ALA A 154 -34.68 -29.88 33.22
CA ALA A 154 -35.94 -29.21 33.49
C ALA A 154 -35.72 -27.98 34.40
N ASP A 155 -36.53 -26.95 34.24
CA ASP A 155 -36.54 -25.76 35.11
C ASP A 155 -37.90 -25.55 35.81
N ARG A 156 -38.95 -26.25 35.36
CA ARG A 156 -40.33 -26.07 35.79
C ARG A 156 -40.94 -27.36 36.33
N CYS A 157 -41.94 -27.20 37.19
CA CYS A 157 -42.77 -28.32 37.62
C CYS A 157 -43.70 -28.76 36.47
N PRO A 158 -43.82 -30.06 36.18
CA PRO A 158 -44.75 -30.58 35.17
C PRO A 158 -46.22 -30.32 35.51
N HIS A 159 -46.54 -30.14 36.81
CA HIS A 159 -47.92 -29.94 37.27
C HIS A 159 -48.30 -28.46 37.37
N CYS A 160 -47.53 -27.65 38.13
CA CYS A 160 -47.88 -26.25 38.36
C CYS A 160 -47.20 -25.25 37.42
N GLY A 161 -46.29 -25.69 36.54
CA GLY A 161 -45.57 -24.84 35.58
C GLY A 161 -44.58 -23.83 36.17
N ALA A 162 -44.52 -23.72 37.51
CA ALA A 162 -43.67 -22.77 38.22
C ALA A 162 -42.19 -23.19 38.18
N VAL A 163 -41.31 -22.19 38.05
CA VAL A 163 -39.85 -22.37 38.07
C VAL A 163 -39.41 -22.87 39.44
N GLN A 164 -38.58 -23.91 39.46
CA GLN A 164 -38.13 -24.53 40.71
C GLN A 164 -37.09 -23.66 41.41
N ARG A 165 -37.17 -23.58 42.75
CA ARG A 165 -36.26 -22.82 43.63
C ARG A 165 -36.16 -21.32 43.32
N TYR A 166 -37.18 -20.71 42.70
CA TYR A 166 -37.22 -19.27 42.41
C TYR A 166 -37.44 -18.42 43.67
N GLY A 167 -38.32 -18.86 44.59
CA GLY A 167 -38.46 -18.26 45.92
C GLY A 167 -37.95 -19.24 46.97
N TYR A 168 -36.87 -18.91 47.66
CA TYR A 168 -36.40 -19.70 48.80
C TYR A 168 -37.39 -19.56 49.96
N ARG A 169 -37.89 -20.68 50.48
CA ARG A 169 -38.87 -20.68 51.57
C ARG A 169 -38.35 -21.52 52.73
N ALA A 170 -37.66 -20.87 53.67
CA ALA A 170 -37.53 -21.37 55.03
C ALA A 170 -38.85 -21.10 55.78
N GLY A 171 -39.95 -21.68 55.28
CA GLY A 171 -41.28 -21.57 55.87
C GLY A 171 -41.55 -22.62 56.94
N ASN A 172 -42.78 -22.64 57.48
CA ASN A 172 -43.19 -23.56 58.55
C ASN A 172 -43.62 -24.96 58.05
N SER A 173 -43.32 -25.32 56.80
CA SER A 173 -43.68 -26.63 56.22
C SER A 173 -42.45 -27.52 56.15
N VAL A 174 -42.63 -28.79 56.50
CA VAL A 174 -41.61 -29.83 56.29
C VAL A 174 -41.36 -29.95 54.78
N VAL A 175 -40.09 -30.03 54.40
CA VAL A 175 -39.67 -30.14 53.01
C VAL A 175 -39.66 -31.60 52.57
N HIS A 176 -40.09 -31.86 51.35
CA HIS A 176 -40.00 -33.18 50.71
C HIS A 176 -38.99 -33.11 49.56
N PRO A 177 -37.74 -33.58 49.78
CA PRO A 177 -36.72 -33.60 48.73
C PRO A 177 -37.24 -34.29 47.46
N GLY A 178 -36.95 -33.70 46.30
CA GLY A 178 -37.43 -34.19 45.00
C GLY A 178 -38.87 -33.81 44.63
N ARG A 179 -39.61 -33.10 45.50
CA ARG A 179 -40.97 -32.60 45.23
C ARG A 179 -41.04 -31.09 45.06
N CYS A 180 -42.10 -30.61 44.41
CA CYS A 180 -42.31 -29.20 44.13
C CYS A 180 -42.68 -28.39 45.38
N ALA A 181 -41.78 -27.51 45.82
CA ALA A 181 -42.02 -26.60 46.96
C ALA A 181 -42.77 -25.30 46.59
N ASN A 182 -43.13 -25.09 45.33
CA ASN A 182 -43.89 -23.91 44.91
C ASN A 182 -45.34 -23.98 45.42
N PRO A 183 -45.98 -22.84 45.76
CA PRO A 183 -47.35 -22.84 46.23
C PRO A 183 -48.33 -23.24 45.11
N VAL A 184 -49.45 -23.83 45.49
CA VAL A 184 -50.60 -24.00 44.57
C VAL A 184 -51.11 -22.63 44.09
N VAL A 185 -51.39 -22.51 42.80
CA VAL A 185 -51.94 -21.30 42.18
C VAL A 185 -53.44 -21.21 42.49
N GLY A 186 -53.94 -20.05 42.94
CA GLY A 186 -55.39 -19.79 43.11
C GLY A 186 -55.96 -19.72 44.54
N THR A 187 -55.15 -19.94 45.59
CA THR A 187 -55.64 -19.93 47.00
C THR A 187 -55.39 -18.59 47.74
N PRO A 188 -56.20 -18.17 48.74
CA PRO A 188 -56.01 -16.91 49.47
C PRO A 188 -54.65 -16.79 50.20
N HIS A 189 -54.25 -15.55 50.53
CA HIS A 189 -52.87 -15.12 50.77
C HIS A 189 -52.17 -15.53 52.08
N THR A 190 -52.86 -16.16 53.04
CA THR A 190 -52.33 -16.33 54.41
C THR A 190 -51.59 -17.66 54.65
N TRP A 191 -51.92 -18.72 53.92
CA TRP A 191 -51.17 -19.99 53.94
C TRP A 191 -51.47 -20.79 52.66
N ARG A 192 -50.44 -21.06 51.83
CA ARG A 192 -50.60 -21.88 50.62
C ARG A 192 -49.83 -23.19 50.77
N PRO A 193 -50.49 -24.36 50.71
CA PRO A 193 -49.78 -25.63 50.71
C PRO A 193 -48.85 -25.72 49.48
N PRO A 194 -47.74 -26.48 49.59
CA PRO A 194 -46.88 -26.75 48.44
C PRO A 194 -47.64 -27.55 47.38
N CYS A 195 -47.24 -27.39 46.13
CA CYS A 195 -47.73 -28.17 45.00
C CYS A 195 -47.43 -29.67 45.17
N ASP A 196 -46.30 -29.99 45.79
CA ASP A 196 -45.85 -31.34 46.15
C ASP A 196 -45.78 -32.37 45.02
N ALA A 197 -45.91 -31.91 43.77
CA ALA A 197 -45.75 -32.74 42.59
C ALA A 197 -44.35 -33.36 42.54
N ASP A 198 -44.29 -34.63 42.16
CA ASP A 198 -43.05 -35.37 41.99
C ASP A 198 -42.24 -34.83 40.80
N LEU A 199 -41.09 -34.22 41.09
CA LEU A 199 -40.23 -33.64 40.05
C LEU A 199 -39.44 -34.72 39.31
N THR A 200 -39.35 -35.95 39.84
CA THR A 200 -38.68 -37.06 39.15
C THR A 200 -39.43 -37.51 37.88
N GLN A 201 -40.70 -37.12 37.76
CA GLN A 201 -41.57 -37.40 36.60
C GLN A 201 -41.60 -36.25 35.58
N ALA A 202 -40.78 -35.22 35.74
CA ALA A 202 -40.79 -34.09 34.79
C ALA A 202 -40.31 -34.55 33.40
N PRO A 203 -41.03 -34.18 32.31
CA PRO A 203 -40.61 -34.54 30.97
C PRO A 203 -39.33 -33.78 30.59
N VAL A 204 -38.41 -34.47 29.93
CA VAL A 204 -37.14 -33.91 29.45
C VAL A 204 -36.83 -34.46 28.06
N LEU A 205 -36.27 -33.62 27.20
CA LEU A 205 -35.73 -34.07 25.91
C LEU A 205 -34.47 -34.91 26.14
N VAL A 206 -34.51 -36.18 25.74
CA VAL A 206 -33.36 -37.10 25.74
C VAL A 206 -32.55 -36.90 24.46
N LEU A 207 -31.23 -36.83 24.62
CA LEU A 207 -30.27 -36.49 23.59
C LEU A 207 -29.37 -37.71 23.26
N PRO A 208 -29.10 -37.99 21.97
CA PRO A 208 -28.09 -38.98 21.56
C PRO A 208 -26.70 -38.68 22.13
N ALA A 209 -25.84 -39.70 22.25
CA ALA A 209 -24.52 -39.57 22.91
C ALA A 209 -23.61 -38.49 22.29
N GLU A 210 -23.67 -38.29 20.98
CA GLU A 210 -22.87 -37.30 20.23
C GLU A 210 -23.65 -36.02 19.88
N HIS A 211 -24.79 -35.80 20.54
CA HIS A 211 -25.64 -34.65 20.23
C HIS A 211 -24.87 -33.32 20.47
N PRO A 212 -24.92 -32.34 19.53
CA PRO A 212 -24.17 -31.08 19.63
C PRO A 212 -24.35 -30.32 20.94
N ALA A 213 -25.55 -30.35 21.54
CA ALA A 213 -25.81 -29.73 22.83
C ALA A 213 -25.04 -30.40 24.00
N LEU A 214 -24.82 -31.72 23.97
CA LEU A 214 -24.00 -32.40 24.98
C LEU A 214 -22.50 -32.07 24.81
N VAL A 215 -22.05 -31.95 23.57
CA VAL A 215 -20.68 -31.50 23.26
C VAL A 215 -20.48 -30.05 23.73
N ALA A 216 -21.45 -29.18 23.49
CA ALA A 216 -21.47 -27.81 23.99
C ALA A 216 -21.44 -27.75 25.52
N GLN A 217 -22.27 -28.54 26.21
CA GLN A 217 -22.29 -28.63 27.67
C GLN A 217 -20.94 -29.10 28.22
N THR A 218 -20.33 -30.12 27.60
CA THR A 218 -19.01 -30.63 28.01
C THR A 218 -17.93 -29.56 27.86
N THR A 219 -17.98 -28.78 26.78
CA THR A 219 -17.02 -27.70 26.52
C THR A 219 -17.18 -26.57 27.55
N VAL A 220 -18.42 -26.19 27.86
CA VAL A 220 -18.76 -25.20 28.88
C VAL A 220 -18.32 -25.66 30.27
N ASP A 221 -18.57 -26.92 30.63
CA ASP A 221 -18.17 -27.45 31.94
C ASP A 221 -16.65 -27.38 32.13
N ARG A 222 -15.87 -27.77 31.11
CA ARG A 222 -14.42 -27.62 31.12
C ARG A 222 -13.99 -26.16 31.23
N LEU A 223 -14.65 -25.25 30.50
CA LEU A 223 -14.36 -23.82 30.54
C LEU A 223 -14.59 -23.22 31.94
N ILE A 224 -15.61 -23.68 32.67
CA ILE A 224 -15.91 -23.22 34.03
C ILE A 224 -14.86 -23.69 35.03
N ASP A 225 -14.23 -24.83 34.78
CA ASP A 225 -13.24 -25.45 35.66
C ASP A 225 -11.78 -25.03 35.34
N CYS A 226 -11.53 -24.32 34.23
CA CYS A 226 -10.21 -23.84 33.80
C CYS A 226 -10.02 -22.32 34.00
N ASP A 227 -8.77 -21.85 34.07
CA ASP A 227 -8.43 -20.42 34.19
C ASP A 227 -8.48 -19.66 32.85
N VAL A 228 -8.23 -20.35 31.74
CA VAL A 228 -8.23 -19.80 30.37
C VAL A 228 -8.86 -20.77 29.38
N ALA A 229 -9.44 -20.23 28.31
CA ALA A 229 -9.96 -21.02 27.20
C ALA A 229 -8.90 -21.23 26.12
N GLU A 230 -8.67 -22.49 25.76
CA GLU A 230 -7.67 -22.90 24.76
C GLU A 230 -8.30 -23.84 23.70
N PHE A 231 -9.44 -23.46 23.14
CA PHE A 231 -10.12 -24.23 22.09
C PHE A 231 -10.53 -23.33 20.92
N GLY A 232 -10.59 -23.92 19.72
CA GLY A 232 -11.03 -23.21 18.52
C GLY A 232 -10.26 -21.90 18.32
N LEU A 233 -11.01 -20.79 18.23
CA LEU A 233 -10.46 -19.45 18.02
C LEU A 233 -9.58 -18.94 19.17
N TYR A 234 -9.67 -19.55 20.34
CA TYR A 234 -8.98 -19.10 21.55
C TYR A 234 -7.60 -19.76 21.75
N VAL A 235 -7.18 -20.69 20.88
CA VAL A 235 -5.87 -21.37 20.99
C VAL A 235 -4.72 -20.37 20.88
N ASP A 236 -4.73 -19.51 19.86
CA ASP A 236 -3.65 -18.52 19.64
C ASP A 236 -3.79 -17.27 20.52
N HIS A 237 -5.00 -17.04 21.04
CA HIS A 237 -5.34 -15.86 21.83
C HIS A 237 -6.20 -16.23 23.05
N PRO A 238 -5.62 -16.92 24.07
CA PRO A 238 -6.38 -17.40 25.22
C PRO A 238 -7.15 -16.28 25.91
N GLN A 239 -8.41 -16.55 26.26
CA GLN A 239 -9.30 -15.61 26.93
C GLN A 239 -9.78 -16.17 28.26
N PRO A 240 -10.05 -15.32 29.27
CA PRO A 240 -10.61 -15.78 30.53
C PRO A 240 -12.04 -16.33 30.33
N PRO A 241 -12.48 -17.32 31.13
CA PRO A 241 -13.79 -17.95 31.02
C PRO A 241 -14.96 -16.96 30.95
N VAL A 242 -14.92 -15.90 31.75
CA VAL A 242 -15.98 -14.88 31.77
C VAL A 242 -16.14 -14.16 30.43
N ALA A 243 -15.04 -13.94 29.69
CA ALA A 243 -15.08 -13.32 28.37
C ALA A 243 -15.61 -14.28 27.31
N VAL A 244 -15.22 -15.55 27.37
CA VAL A 244 -15.71 -16.58 26.43
C VAL A 244 -17.19 -16.89 26.65
N LEU A 245 -17.65 -16.92 27.90
CA LEU A 245 -19.08 -17.07 28.20
C LEU A 245 -19.89 -15.86 27.72
N ALA A 246 -19.33 -14.64 27.84
CA ALA A 246 -19.93 -13.46 27.25
C ALA A 246 -20.00 -13.56 25.71
N ASP A 247 -18.95 -14.05 25.06
CA ASP A 247 -18.92 -14.29 23.62
C ASP A 247 -19.97 -15.32 23.18
N ILE A 248 -20.07 -16.46 23.88
CA ILE A 248 -21.09 -17.50 23.63
C ILE A 248 -22.49 -16.87 23.70
N ARG A 249 -22.76 -16.04 24.71
CA ARG A 249 -24.06 -15.37 24.84
C ARG A 249 -24.31 -14.38 23.70
N ALA A 250 -23.36 -13.49 23.44
CA ALA A 250 -23.50 -12.42 22.47
C ALA A 250 -23.71 -13.01 21.07
N LEU A 251 -22.82 -13.92 20.68
CA LEU A 251 -22.86 -14.59 19.39
C LEU A 251 -24.10 -15.47 19.24
N GLY A 252 -24.37 -16.34 20.22
CA GLY A 252 -25.50 -17.26 20.15
C GLY A 252 -26.85 -16.55 20.13
N ASN A 253 -27.03 -15.47 20.91
CA ASN A 253 -28.26 -14.67 20.79
C ASN A 253 -28.32 -13.97 19.43
N ALA A 254 -27.24 -13.38 18.94
CA ALA A 254 -27.27 -12.68 17.67
C ALA A 254 -27.59 -13.62 16.49
N ILE A 255 -27.09 -14.86 16.51
CA ILE A 255 -27.46 -15.89 15.53
C ILE A 255 -28.94 -16.26 15.65
N VAL A 256 -29.42 -16.56 16.86
CA VAL A 256 -30.83 -16.93 17.08
C VAL A 256 -31.81 -15.81 16.71
N HIS A 257 -31.41 -14.54 16.81
CA HIS A 257 -32.25 -13.41 16.37
C HIS A 257 -32.16 -13.16 14.86
N ALA A 258 -31.08 -13.57 14.20
CA ALA A 258 -30.91 -13.42 12.76
C ALA A 258 -31.69 -14.46 11.96
N VAL A 259 -31.98 -15.61 12.56
CA VAL A 259 -32.71 -16.73 11.96
C VAL A 259 -34.15 -16.71 12.46
N ASN A 260 -35.11 -16.93 11.57
CA ASN A 260 -36.50 -17.09 11.98
C ASN A 260 -36.64 -18.32 12.88
N ILE A 261 -37.61 -18.30 13.79
CA ILE A 261 -37.79 -19.42 14.72
C ILE A 261 -38.05 -20.74 13.99
N ASP A 262 -38.72 -20.70 12.84
CA ASP A 262 -39.04 -21.86 11.99
C ASP A 262 -37.81 -22.44 11.28
N ASP A 263 -36.81 -21.59 10.98
CA ASP A 263 -35.58 -21.96 10.27
C ASP A 263 -34.42 -22.30 11.23
N LEU A 264 -34.69 -22.41 12.54
CA LEU A 264 -33.67 -22.60 13.56
C LEU A 264 -32.88 -23.92 13.39
N ASN A 265 -33.47 -24.92 12.74
CA ASN A 265 -32.84 -26.18 12.38
C ASN A 265 -31.67 -26.04 11.38
N THR A 266 -31.52 -24.88 10.72
CA THR A 266 -30.37 -24.58 9.87
C THR A 266 -29.09 -24.31 10.67
N VAL A 267 -29.23 -23.97 11.95
CA VAL A 267 -28.12 -23.61 12.85
C VAL A 267 -27.93 -24.62 13.97
N VAL A 268 -29.00 -25.26 14.45
CA VAL A 268 -28.93 -26.28 15.51
C VAL A 268 -29.66 -27.56 15.10
N ALA A 269 -29.43 -28.65 15.83
CA ALA A 269 -30.10 -29.93 15.56
C ALA A 269 -31.64 -29.79 15.62
N ALA A 270 -32.35 -30.53 14.77
CA ALA A 270 -33.78 -30.37 14.55
C ALA A 270 -34.64 -30.69 15.79
N ASP A 271 -34.23 -31.68 16.58
CA ASP A 271 -34.84 -32.03 17.87
C ASP A 271 -34.74 -30.87 18.88
N LEU A 272 -33.57 -30.23 18.96
CA LEU A 272 -33.35 -29.07 19.82
C LEU A 272 -34.12 -27.82 19.33
N ALA A 273 -34.19 -27.62 18.01
CA ALA A 273 -34.98 -26.53 17.42
C ALA A 273 -36.48 -26.71 17.70
N GLY A 274 -37.01 -27.93 17.54
CA GLY A 274 -38.40 -28.26 17.82
C GLY A 274 -38.78 -28.06 19.28
N GLU A 275 -37.93 -28.48 20.22
CA GLU A 275 -38.14 -28.25 21.66
C GLU A 275 -38.16 -26.75 22.00
N TYR A 276 -37.30 -25.96 21.35
CA TYR A 276 -37.26 -24.51 21.54
C TYR A 276 -38.52 -23.83 21.00
N GLN A 277 -38.98 -24.22 19.80
CA GLN A 277 -40.23 -23.75 19.20
C GLN A 277 -41.42 -24.07 20.09
N ALA A 278 -41.54 -25.32 20.58
CA ALA A 278 -42.59 -25.75 21.49
C ALA A 278 -42.62 -24.95 22.81
N THR A 279 -41.45 -24.53 23.29
CA THR A 279 -41.32 -23.71 24.51
C THR A 279 -41.65 -22.23 24.26
N MET A 280 -41.45 -21.72 23.05
CA MET A 280 -41.66 -20.30 22.68
C MET A 280 -43.04 -20.00 22.12
N LEU A 281 -43.76 -21.02 21.59
CA LEU A 281 -45.17 -20.89 21.26
C LEU A 281 -45.95 -20.48 22.52
N PRO A 282 -46.86 -19.49 22.43
CA PRO A 282 -47.59 -19.00 23.58
C PRO A 282 -48.44 -20.13 24.16
N GLN A 283 -47.98 -20.77 25.23
CA GLN A 283 -48.89 -21.53 26.08
C GLN A 283 -49.88 -20.53 26.65
N GLU A 284 -51.18 -20.69 26.33
CA GLU A 284 -52.32 -19.91 26.84
C GLU A 284 -52.53 -20.03 28.37
N ALA A 285 -51.47 -20.25 29.13
CA ALA A 285 -51.55 -20.39 30.57
C ALA A 285 -51.27 -19.05 31.25
N LYS A 286 -52.36 -18.44 31.74
CA LYS A 286 -52.38 -17.38 32.75
C LYS A 286 -51.62 -17.82 34.00
N PHE A 287 -50.29 -17.69 34.02
CA PHE A 287 -49.51 -17.88 35.23
C PHE A 287 -49.29 -16.54 35.93
N PRO A 288 -49.43 -16.46 37.28
CA PRO A 288 -49.32 -15.19 37.97
C PRO A 288 -47.90 -14.67 37.84
N VAL A 289 -47.75 -13.54 37.16
CA VAL A 289 -46.60 -12.66 37.31
C VAL A 289 -46.57 -12.27 38.79
N LEU A 290 -45.54 -12.68 39.53
CA LEU A 290 -45.31 -12.22 40.89
C LEU A 290 -45.22 -10.68 40.88
N HIS A 291 -46.30 -10.01 41.25
CA HIS A 291 -46.34 -8.57 41.42
C HIS A 291 -45.62 -8.19 42.72
N GLY A 292 -44.48 -7.51 42.60
CA GLY A 292 -43.78 -6.91 43.73
C GLY A 292 -42.50 -6.18 43.33
N ARG A 293 -42.15 -5.14 44.10
CA ARG A 293 -41.13 -4.07 43.95
C ARG A 293 -39.69 -4.42 43.50
N LEU A 294 -39.39 -5.63 43.04
CA LEU A 294 -38.07 -6.07 42.54
C LEU A 294 -37.92 -5.97 41.00
N LYS A 295 -38.73 -5.13 40.36
CA LYS A 295 -38.84 -4.98 38.89
C LYS A 295 -37.55 -4.54 38.17
N GLY A 296 -36.52 -4.14 38.90
CA GLY A 296 -35.28 -3.57 38.32
C GLY A 296 -34.14 -4.55 38.03
N PHE A 297 -34.13 -5.77 38.59
CA PHE A 297 -32.93 -6.63 38.56
C PHE A 297 -33.16 -8.11 38.21
N ILE A 298 -34.41 -8.59 38.09
CA ILE A 298 -34.68 -10.04 38.04
C ILE A 298 -35.65 -10.34 36.89
N SER A 299 -35.11 -10.62 35.71
CA SER A 299 -35.86 -11.25 34.62
C SER A 299 -35.98 -12.76 34.90
N ASN A 300 -37.13 -13.35 34.55
CA ASN A 300 -37.35 -14.79 34.67
C ASN A 300 -36.22 -15.52 33.91
N PRO A 301 -35.46 -16.41 34.57
CA PRO A 301 -34.22 -16.90 33.99
C PRO A 301 -34.52 -17.84 32.82
N ALA A 302 -33.77 -17.71 31.72
CA ALA A 302 -34.05 -18.40 30.45
C ALA A 302 -34.19 -19.93 30.62
N PRO A 303 -35.18 -20.59 29.96
CA PRO A 303 -35.30 -22.05 29.98
C PRO A 303 -34.00 -22.74 29.55
N ALA A 304 -33.80 -23.99 29.98
CA ALA A 304 -32.60 -24.76 29.63
C ALA A 304 -32.44 -24.90 28.11
N VAL A 305 -33.53 -25.17 27.40
CA VAL A 305 -33.54 -25.27 25.93
C VAL A 305 -33.03 -24.00 25.25
N ARG A 306 -33.40 -22.81 25.73
CA ARG A 306 -32.89 -21.54 25.16
C ARG A 306 -31.38 -21.42 25.33
N THR A 307 -30.84 -21.78 26.50
CA THR A 307 -29.39 -21.77 26.71
C THR A 307 -28.71 -22.80 25.82
N ALA A 308 -29.28 -24.00 25.69
CA ALA A 308 -28.75 -25.04 24.83
C ALA A 308 -28.66 -24.60 23.36
N VAL A 309 -29.72 -23.98 22.83
CA VAL A 309 -29.75 -23.42 21.47
C VAL A 309 -28.69 -22.34 21.31
N VAL A 310 -28.66 -21.35 22.20
CA VAL A 310 -27.68 -20.23 22.14
C VAL A 310 -26.24 -20.76 22.19
N ALA A 311 -25.94 -21.67 23.11
CA ALA A 311 -24.61 -22.23 23.25
C ALA A 311 -24.21 -23.05 22.01
N THR A 312 -25.09 -23.93 21.55
CA THR A 312 -24.83 -24.78 20.37
C THR A 312 -24.62 -23.95 19.12
N ALA A 313 -25.47 -22.95 18.87
CA ALA A 313 -25.34 -22.03 17.75
C ALA A 313 -24.01 -21.26 17.77
N ALA A 314 -23.58 -20.76 18.94
CA ALA A 314 -22.31 -20.07 19.07
C ALA A 314 -21.10 -20.99 18.81
N PHE A 315 -21.14 -22.23 19.28
CA PHE A 315 -20.04 -23.18 19.11
C PHE A 315 -19.79 -23.59 17.66
N ASN A 316 -20.78 -23.47 16.76
CA ASN A 316 -20.55 -23.67 15.32
C ASN A 316 -19.52 -22.71 14.73
N ILE A 317 -19.35 -21.53 15.33
CA ILE A 317 -18.39 -20.51 14.90
C ILE A 317 -17.16 -20.48 15.81
N LEU A 318 -17.34 -20.56 17.13
CA LEU A 318 -16.22 -20.45 18.09
C LEU A 318 -15.23 -21.63 18.01
N LYS A 319 -15.66 -22.78 17.48
CA LYS A 319 -14.80 -23.95 17.29
C LYS A 319 -13.96 -23.93 16.01
N CYS A 320 -14.17 -22.95 15.12
CA CYS A 320 -13.30 -22.78 13.96
C CYS A 320 -11.84 -22.57 14.41
N SER A 321 -10.90 -23.03 13.60
CA SER A 321 -9.46 -22.91 13.87
C SER A 321 -8.88 -21.55 13.48
N THR A 322 -9.59 -20.74 12.69
CA THR A 322 -9.11 -19.45 12.19
C THR A 322 -10.21 -18.39 12.24
N ILE A 323 -9.82 -17.13 12.42
CA ILE A 323 -10.75 -15.99 12.41
C ILE A 323 -11.43 -15.84 11.05
N ASP A 324 -10.72 -16.09 9.95
CA ASP A 324 -11.30 -15.98 8.60
C ASP A 324 -12.40 -17.02 8.36
N ALA A 325 -12.20 -18.28 8.76
CA ALA A 325 -13.24 -19.31 8.65
C ALA A 325 -14.47 -18.99 9.52
N ALA A 326 -14.25 -18.51 10.74
CA ALA A 326 -15.33 -18.06 11.63
C ALA A 326 -16.07 -16.83 11.06
N ALA A 327 -15.34 -15.93 10.42
CA ALA A 327 -15.88 -14.72 9.81
C ALA A 327 -16.75 -15.04 8.59
N ASP A 328 -16.33 -15.98 7.74
CA ASP A 328 -17.12 -16.45 6.60
C ASP A 328 -18.40 -17.16 7.06
N ALA A 329 -18.31 -18.03 8.08
CA ALA A 329 -19.46 -18.68 8.69
C ALA A 329 -20.44 -17.65 9.28
N LEU A 330 -19.93 -16.62 9.96
CA LEU A 330 -20.75 -15.54 10.51
C LEU A 330 -21.40 -14.68 9.41
N ALA A 331 -20.67 -14.39 8.32
CA ALA A 331 -21.16 -13.61 7.20
C ALA A 331 -22.33 -14.31 6.48
N ALA A 332 -22.27 -15.64 6.34
CA ALA A 332 -23.34 -16.44 5.71
C ALA A 332 -24.67 -16.34 6.46
N LEU A 333 -24.64 -16.11 7.78
CA LEU A 333 -25.83 -16.00 8.63
C LEU A 333 -26.47 -14.61 8.66
N ASN A 334 -25.88 -13.60 7.99
CA ASN A 334 -26.39 -12.22 7.93
C ASN A 334 -26.74 -11.59 9.30
N VAL A 335 -25.97 -11.94 10.35
CA VAL A 335 -26.24 -11.50 11.73
C VAL A 335 -26.11 -9.97 11.90
N ASP A 336 -27.06 -9.35 12.59
CA ASP A 336 -27.00 -7.93 12.96
C ASP A 336 -25.84 -7.66 13.93
N GLN A 337 -24.84 -6.96 13.42
CA GLN A 337 -23.60 -6.64 14.14
C GLN A 337 -23.81 -5.71 15.32
N ARG A 338 -24.87 -4.89 15.32
CA ARG A 338 -25.23 -4.09 16.51
C ARG A 338 -25.65 -4.99 17.66
N GLN A 339 -26.20 -6.17 17.38
CA GLN A 339 -26.56 -7.14 18.42
C GLN A 339 -25.35 -7.88 18.97
N LEU A 340 -24.35 -8.18 18.13
CA LEU A 340 -23.05 -8.71 18.56
C LEU A 340 -22.27 -7.73 19.45
N GLN A 341 -22.38 -6.43 19.15
CA GLN A 341 -21.68 -5.35 19.86
C GLN A 341 -22.55 -4.68 20.94
N ARG A 342 -23.76 -5.18 21.20
CA ARG A 342 -24.62 -4.68 22.26
C ARG A 342 -23.99 -5.07 23.60
N ASP A 343 -23.34 -4.11 24.25
CA ASP A 343 -22.91 -4.23 25.63
C ASP A 343 -24.13 -4.57 26.49
N ILE A 344 -24.00 -5.57 27.37
CA ILE A 344 -25.00 -5.78 28.43
C ILE A 344 -24.82 -4.60 29.40
N PRO A 345 -25.76 -3.64 29.48
CA PRO A 345 -25.61 -2.53 30.40
C PRO A 345 -25.88 -3.08 31.80
N VAL A 346 -24.83 -3.18 32.62
CA VAL A 346 -24.98 -3.19 34.07
C VAL A 346 -24.48 -1.84 34.55
N LYS A 347 -25.24 -1.18 35.44
CA LYS A 347 -24.92 0.15 35.97
C LYS A 347 -23.43 0.26 36.29
N ASP A 348 -22.81 1.27 35.68
CA ASP A 348 -21.47 1.81 35.96
C ASP A 348 -20.22 0.99 35.57
N ARG A 349 -20.33 -0.18 34.93
CA ARG A 349 -19.21 -0.82 34.20
C ARG A 349 -19.71 -1.67 33.02
N PRO A 350 -19.13 -1.55 31.80
CA PRO A 350 -19.43 -2.48 30.73
C PRO A 350 -18.82 -3.83 31.09
N SER A 351 -19.64 -4.75 31.57
CA SER A 351 -19.27 -6.16 31.50
C SER A 351 -20.11 -6.86 30.46
N GLY A 352 -19.44 -7.64 29.62
CA GLY A 352 -20.05 -8.27 28.46
C GLY A 352 -19.75 -7.56 27.14
N SER A 353 -18.69 -6.75 27.07
CA SER A 353 -18.13 -6.41 25.75
C SER A 353 -17.54 -7.67 25.12
N ALA A 354 -17.82 -7.88 23.83
CA ALA A 354 -17.23 -9.00 23.07
C ALA A 354 -15.71 -9.02 23.23
N SER A 355 -15.14 -10.21 23.42
CA SER A 355 -13.69 -10.37 23.57
C SER A 355 -12.94 -9.80 22.37
N PRO A 356 -11.62 -9.50 22.48
CA PRO A 356 -10.82 -9.14 21.32
C PRO A 356 -10.97 -10.12 20.15
N VAL A 357 -11.09 -11.42 20.43
CA VAL A 357 -11.25 -12.49 19.43
C VAL A 357 -12.61 -12.38 18.73
N LEU A 358 -13.72 -12.28 19.47
CA LEU A 358 -15.05 -12.16 18.86
C LEU A 358 -15.21 -10.83 18.09
N ARG A 359 -14.62 -9.73 18.59
CA ARG A 359 -14.57 -8.45 17.85
C ARG A 359 -13.79 -8.58 16.55
N ALA A 360 -12.74 -9.39 16.53
CA ALA A 360 -11.97 -9.67 15.33
C ALA A 360 -12.78 -10.47 14.31
N VAL A 361 -13.49 -11.52 14.71
CA VAL A 361 -14.43 -12.26 13.85
C VAL A 361 -15.51 -11.33 13.27
N SER A 362 -16.13 -10.50 14.10
CA SER A 362 -17.14 -9.51 13.67
C SER A 362 -16.57 -8.47 12.69
N THR A 363 -15.31 -8.09 12.85
CA THR A 363 -14.65 -7.14 11.95
C THR A 363 -14.26 -7.79 10.63
N ALA A 364 -13.75 -9.03 10.67
CA ALA A 364 -13.38 -9.82 9.50
C ALA A 364 -14.60 -10.20 8.64
N SER A 365 -15.74 -10.55 9.25
CA SER A 365 -16.96 -10.95 8.51
C SER A 365 -17.51 -9.82 7.62
N ARG A 366 -17.20 -8.56 7.97
CA ARG A 366 -17.54 -7.37 7.18
C ARG A 366 -16.47 -6.98 6.17
N GLY A 367 -15.34 -7.68 6.14
CA GLY A 367 -14.12 -7.30 5.42
C GLY A 367 -14.42 -6.89 3.98
N VAL A 368 -15.20 -7.68 3.25
CA VAL A 368 -15.56 -7.43 1.84
C VAL A 368 -16.32 -6.11 1.67
N GLN A 369 -17.27 -5.82 2.57
CA GLN A 369 -18.13 -4.63 2.54
C GLN A 369 -17.40 -3.34 2.97
N LEU A 370 -16.36 -3.45 3.79
CA LEU A 370 -15.59 -2.30 4.26
C LEU A 370 -14.85 -1.58 3.14
N SER A 371 -14.73 -0.25 3.22
CA SER A 371 -13.91 0.53 2.28
C SER A 371 -12.43 0.10 2.34
N ALA A 372 -11.63 0.40 1.30
CA ALA A 372 -10.20 0.10 1.32
C ALA A 372 -9.50 0.73 2.54
N VAL A 373 -9.92 1.94 2.91
CA VAL A 373 -9.44 2.68 4.09
C VAL A 373 -9.80 1.95 5.38
N ASP A 374 -11.06 1.53 5.53
CA ASP A 374 -11.50 0.86 6.76
C ASP A 374 -10.89 -0.54 6.89
N GLN A 375 -10.63 -1.23 5.78
CA GLN A 375 -9.91 -2.50 5.80
C GLN A 375 -8.46 -2.33 6.28
N LEU A 376 -7.77 -1.26 5.88
CA LEU A 376 -6.42 -0.95 6.35
C LEU A 376 -6.42 -0.52 7.82
N ARG A 377 -7.35 0.34 8.22
CA ARG A 377 -7.52 0.77 9.62
C ARG A 377 -7.81 -0.42 10.55
N CYS A 378 -8.69 -1.31 10.11
CA CYS A 378 -9.06 -2.50 10.86
C CYS A 378 -8.07 -3.66 10.70
N ARG A 379 -7.03 -3.51 9.87
CA ARG A 379 -6.00 -4.51 9.61
C ARG A 379 -6.58 -5.87 9.19
N ILE A 380 -7.54 -5.87 8.27
CA ILE A 380 -8.20 -7.10 7.78
C ILE A 380 -7.17 -8.06 7.17
N GLY A 381 -7.27 -9.35 7.48
CA GLY A 381 -6.32 -10.38 7.04
C GLY A 381 -5.07 -10.53 7.92
N THR A 382 -5.08 -9.93 9.12
CA THR A 382 -4.15 -10.28 10.20
C THR A 382 -4.78 -11.33 11.13
N PRO A 383 -4.03 -11.94 12.06
CA PRO A 383 -4.61 -12.87 13.03
C PRO A 383 -5.67 -12.24 13.95
N LEU A 384 -5.56 -10.93 14.25
CA LEU A 384 -6.51 -10.19 15.09
C LEU A 384 -6.88 -8.84 14.44
N PRO A 385 -7.75 -8.84 13.41
CA PRO A 385 -8.29 -7.60 12.87
C PRO A 385 -9.16 -6.91 13.91
N GLY A 386 -9.22 -5.59 13.88
CA GLY A 386 -10.04 -4.86 14.85
C GLY A 386 -9.93 -3.36 14.70
N ARG A 387 -10.91 -2.64 15.25
CA ARG A 387 -10.86 -1.19 15.26
C ARG A 387 -9.60 -0.71 16.01
N PRO A 388 -8.84 0.23 15.44
CA PRO A 388 -7.60 0.68 16.06
C PRO A 388 -7.89 1.48 17.32
N ALA A 389 -7.09 1.24 18.36
CA ALA A 389 -7.05 2.13 19.51
C ALA A 389 -6.44 3.48 19.12
N ARG A 390 -6.90 4.55 19.75
CA ARG A 390 -6.29 5.88 19.56
C ARG A 390 -4.89 5.87 20.17
N ASN A 391 -3.87 5.93 19.31
CA ASN A 391 -2.46 5.94 19.72
C ASN A 391 -1.72 7.05 18.96
N THR A 392 -1.56 8.20 19.62
CA THR A 392 -0.90 9.38 19.04
C THR A 392 0.59 9.12 18.79
N THR A 393 1.28 8.45 19.70
CA THR A 393 2.71 8.13 19.57
C THR A 393 3.03 7.31 18.33
N ARG A 394 2.16 6.36 17.96
CA ARG A 394 2.29 5.59 16.71
C ARG A 394 2.11 6.49 15.48
N VAL A 395 1.15 7.40 15.51
CA VAL A 395 0.92 8.35 14.41
C VAL A 395 2.15 9.26 14.23
N ASP A 396 2.68 9.80 15.33
CA ASP A 396 3.83 10.71 15.31
C ASP A 396 5.10 10.02 14.77
N ARG A 397 5.38 8.79 15.22
CA ARG A 397 6.51 7.99 14.68
C ARG A 397 6.42 7.80 13.16
N ARG A 398 5.22 7.56 12.65
CA ARG A 398 5.01 7.35 11.21
C ARG A 398 5.21 8.61 10.38
N CYS A 399 4.96 9.80 10.94
CA CYS A 399 5.19 11.07 10.23
C CYS A 399 6.66 11.25 9.84
N GLY A 400 7.58 10.93 10.75
CA GLY A 400 9.02 10.92 10.48
C GLY A 400 9.48 9.74 9.61
N ALA A 401 8.86 8.56 9.79
CA ALA A 401 9.31 7.34 9.13
C ALA A 401 8.90 7.19 7.65
N ILE A 402 7.85 7.88 7.20
CA ILE A 402 7.26 7.65 5.88
C ILE A 402 7.63 8.79 4.91
N PRO A 403 8.22 8.48 3.73
CA PRO A 403 8.41 9.46 2.66
C PRO A 403 7.08 9.80 1.96
N ALA A 404 6.93 11.02 1.44
CA ALA A 404 5.72 11.40 0.71
C ALA A 404 5.53 10.56 -0.56
N LEU A 405 6.61 10.31 -1.31
CA LEU A 405 6.68 9.34 -2.38
C LEU A 405 7.21 8.01 -1.82
N LEU A 406 6.35 7.00 -1.74
CA LEU A 406 6.76 5.66 -1.31
C LEU A 406 7.98 5.16 -2.10
N TRP A 407 8.83 4.34 -1.49
CA TRP A 407 9.97 3.69 -2.14
C TRP A 407 9.57 3.07 -3.50
N PRO A 408 10.31 3.36 -4.58
CA PRO A 408 9.96 2.90 -5.92
C PRO A 408 9.75 1.39 -6.03
N ALA A 409 10.62 0.57 -5.40
CA ALA A 409 10.52 -0.89 -5.42
C ALA A 409 9.19 -1.40 -4.84
N PHE A 410 8.79 -0.85 -3.70
CA PHE A 410 7.53 -1.14 -3.04
C PHE A 410 6.31 -0.78 -3.92
N ALA A 411 6.37 0.35 -4.62
CA ALA A 411 5.29 0.73 -5.52
C ALA A 411 5.25 -0.13 -6.80
N GLN A 412 6.41 -0.53 -7.35
CA GLN A 412 6.46 -1.40 -8.54
C GLN A 412 5.88 -2.77 -8.27
N ILE A 413 6.09 -3.34 -7.07
CA ILE A 413 5.57 -4.67 -6.74
C ILE A 413 4.08 -4.62 -6.35
N MET A 414 3.62 -3.56 -5.67
CA MET A 414 2.22 -3.47 -5.20
C MET A 414 1.23 -2.97 -6.25
N CYS A 415 1.67 -2.23 -7.27
CA CYS A 415 0.77 -1.64 -8.25
C CYS A 415 0.84 -2.36 -9.60
N PRO A 416 -0.30 -2.57 -10.28
CA PRO A 416 -0.28 -3.13 -11.62
C PRO A 416 0.46 -2.19 -12.59
N PRO A 417 1.06 -2.73 -13.66
CA PRO A 417 1.79 -1.94 -14.64
C PRO A 417 0.88 -0.88 -15.29
N GLY A 418 1.34 0.37 -15.29
CA GLY A 418 0.57 1.51 -15.80
C GLY A 418 1.43 2.70 -16.21
N PRO A 419 0.83 3.71 -16.86
CA PRO A 419 1.57 4.81 -17.52
C PRO A 419 2.22 5.82 -16.55
N SER A 420 1.90 5.81 -15.25
CA SER A 420 2.51 6.69 -14.26
C SER A 420 2.42 6.14 -12.83
N GLN A 421 3.56 5.97 -12.17
CA GLN A 421 3.66 5.49 -10.78
C GLN A 421 3.70 6.59 -9.71
N ARG A 422 3.75 7.89 -10.08
CA ARG A 422 3.78 8.98 -9.08
C ARG A 422 2.52 9.05 -8.21
N HIS A 423 1.33 8.98 -8.82
CA HIS A 423 0.07 9.02 -8.04
C HIS A 423 -0.08 7.79 -7.13
N PRO A 424 0.18 6.55 -7.59
CA PRO A 424 0.19 5.39 -6.71
C PRO A 424 1.16 5.49 -5.53
N ARG A 425 2.39 5.96 -5.76
CA ARG A 425 3.40 6.14 -4.69
C ARG A 425 2.90 7.07 -3.57
N LEU A 426 2.34 8.22 -3.92
CA LEU A 426 1.77 9.16 -2.94
C LEU A 426 0.60 8.55 -2.17
N ALA A 427 -0.29 7.83 -2.87
CA ALA A 427 -1.45 7.20 -2.27
C ALA A 427 -1.07 6.04 -1.32
N LEU A 428 -0.04 5.26 -1.67
CA LEU A 428 0.44 4.17 -0.81
C LEU A 428 1.16 4.70 0.45
N SER A 429 1.94 5.79 0.34
CA SER A 429 2.48 6.47 1.53
C SER A 429 1.36 6.95 2.46
N ALA A 430 0.31 7.56 1.90
CA ALA A 430 -0.87 7.94 2.69
C ALA A 430 -1.57 6.70 3.29
N ALA A 431 -1.63 5.58 2.55
CA ALA A 431 -2.21 4.34 3.03
C ALA A 431 -1.49 3.78 4.27
N LEU A 432 -0.16 3.86 4.33
CA LEU A 432 0.63 3.44 5.48
C LEU A 432 0.28 4.23 6.76
N HIS A 433 -0.08 5.50 6.65
CA HIS A 433 -0.57 6.29 7.79
C HIS A 433 -1.94 5.81 8.31
N LEU A 434 -2.75 5.16 7.47
CA LEU A 434 -4.10 4.69 7.83
C LEU A 434 -4.07 3.32 8.53
N VAL A 435 -3.02 2.52 8.35
CA VAL A 435 -2.96 1.13 8.84
C VAL A 435 -3.00 1.08 10.37
N GLY A 436 -4.07 0.54 10.97
CA GLY A 436 -4.13 0.42 12.43
C GLY A 436 -4.11 1.75 13.19
N THR A 437 -4.59 2.84 12.58
CA THR A 437 -4.71 4.16 13.21
C THR A 437 -6.12 4.75 13.00
N THR A 438 -6.47 5.77 13.80
CA THR A 438 -7.70 6.54 13.61
C THR A 438 -7.53 7.72 12.64
N THR A 439 -6.36 7.85 12.00
CA THR A 439 -5.97 8.97 11.14
C THR A 439 -6.89 9.08 9.93
N THR A 440 -7.32 10.31 9.58
CA THR A 440 -8.10 10.55 8.36
C THR A 440 -7.21 10.63 7.12
N ILE A 441 -7.79 10.51 5.92
CA ILE A 441 -7.03 10.72 4.67
C ILE A 441 -6.48 12.15 4.64
N ALA A 442 -7.24 13.14 5.12
CA ALA A 442 -6.80 14.53 5.17
C ALA A 442 -5.56 14.70 6.07
N ASP A 443 -5.59 14.11 7.27
CA ASP A 443 -4.45 14.17 8.21
C ASP A 443 -3.23 13.43 7.65
N ALA A 444 -3.45 12.27 7.00
CA ALA A 444 -2.37 11.53 6.33
C ALA A 444 -1.73 12.34 5.20
N VAL A 445 -2.53 13.04 4.38
CA VAL A 445 -2.03 13.92 3.31
C VAL A 445 -1.27 15.11 3.89
N ALA A 446 -1.76 15.70 4.99
CA ALA A 446 -1.09 16.79 5.69
C ALA A 446 0.27 16.35 6.28
N ALA A 447 0.35 15.17 6.89
CA ALA A 447 1.59 14.60 7.43
C ALA A 447 2.68 14.40 6.35
N LEU A 448 2.26 14.13 5.11
CA LEU A 448 3.14 14.01 3.95
C LEU A 448 3.45 15.35 3.25
N GLY A 449 3.12 16.48 3.88
CA GLY A 449 3.41 17.82 3.37
C GLY A 449 2.49 18.27 2.22
N ASN A 450 1.25 17.77 2.18
CA ASN A 450 0.25 18.10 1.15
C ASN A 450 0.73 17.81 -0.28
N ALA A 451 1.60 16.81 -0.44
CA ALA A 451 2.13 16.38 -1.74
C ALA A 451 1.08 15.77 -2.68
N THR A 452 -0.14 15.50 -2.21
CA THR A 452 -1.25 14.92 -2.98
C THR A 452 -2.60 15.44 -2.47
N THR A 453 -3.70 14.97 -3.05
CA THR A 453 -5.06 15.33 -2.62
C THR A 453 -5.80 14.12 -2.05
N THR A 454 -6.76 14.36 -1.15
CA THR A 454 -7.61 13.31 -0.57
C THR A 454 -8.39 12.51 -1.62
N GLY A 455 -8.83 13.20 -2.69
CA GLY A 455 -9.51 12.59 -3.83
C GLY A 455 -8.62 11.64 -4.63
N THR A 456 -7.36 12.02 -4.88
CA THR A 456 -6.38 11.15 -5.56
C THR A 456 -6.12 9.87 -4.75
N VAL A 457 -5.86 10.00 -3.44
CA VAL A 457 -5.64 8.84 -2.55
C VAL A 457 -6.84 7.91 -2.57
N SER A 458 -8.05 8.45 -2.41
CA SER A 458 -9.30 7.67 -2.42
C SER A 458 -9.53 6.95 -3.74
N SER A 459 -9.21 7.61 -4.87
CA SER A 459 -9.35 7.04 -6.22
C SER A 459 -8.37 5.87 -6.44
N VAL A 460 -7.10 6.04 -6.08
CA VAL A 460 -6.09 4.98 -6.21
C VAL A 460 -6.45 3.78 -5.33
N LEU A 461 -6.77 4.00 -4.04
CA LEU A 461 -7.14 2.91 -3.14
C LEU A 461 -8.40 2.16 -3.62
N ARG A 462 -9.37 2.88 -4.19
CA ARG A 462 -10.56 2.25 -4.80
C ARG A 462 -10.19 1.40 -6.02
N ARG A 463 -9.26 1.86 -6.85
CA ARG A 463 -8.74 1.08 -7.99
C ARG A 463 -8.00 -0.17 -7.54
N LEU A 464 -7.12 -0.05 -6.54
CA LEU A 464 -6.37 -1.19 -5.98
C LEU A 464 -7.30 -2.22 -5.33
N LYS A 465 -8.36 -1.78 -4.62
CA LYS A 465 -9.36 -2.70 -4.04
C LYS A 465 -10.10 -3.54 -5.08
N ARG A 466 -10.25 -3.05 -6.32
CA ARG A 466 -10.91 -3.81 -7.40
C ARG A 466 -10.00 -4.87 -8.03
N ALA A 467 -8.70 -4.84 -7.78
CA ALA A 467 -7.78 -5.85 -8.26
C ALA A 467 -7.92 -7.15 -7.43
N PRO A 468 -7.85 -8.33 -8.05
CA PRO A 468 -7.96 -9.60 -7.33
C PRO A 468 -6.85 -9.79 -6.29
N GLU A 469 -5.68 -9.18 -6.50
CA GLU A 469 -4.51 -9.24 -5.61
C GLU A 469 -4.60 -8.26 -4.42
N TRP A 470 -5.74 -7.58 -4.21
CA TRP A 470 -5.89 -6.60 -3.12
C TRP A 470 -5.57 -7.17 -1.74
N SER A 471 -5.90 -8.44 -1.48
CA SER A 471 -5.56 -9.11 -0.21
C SER A 471 -4.04 -9.15 0.02
N GLY A 472 -3.27 -9.41 -1.04
CA GLY A 472 -1.81 -9.38 -1.02
C GLY A 472 -1.25 -7.98 -0.79
N ILE A 473 -1.74 -6.98 -1.54
CA ILE A 473 -1.34 -5.57 -1.40
C ILE A 473 -1.62 -5.08 0.03
N ARG A 474 -2.81 -5.37 0.56
CA ARG A 474 -3.20 -5.03 1.93
C ARG A 474 -2.29 -5.70 2.96
N SER A 475 -1.97 -6.98 2.77
CA SER A 475 -1.04 -7.71 3.65
C SER A 475 0.33 -7.04 3.68
N VAL A 476 0.89 -6.67 2.52
CA VAL A 476 2.16 -5.95 2.42
C VAL A 476 2.11 -4.59 3.11
N LEU A 477 1.07 -3.79 2.88
CA LEU A 477 0.92 -2.50 3.56
C LEU A 477 0.88 -2.65 5.09
N ILE A 478 0.23 -3.72 5.58
CA ILE A 478 0.19 -4.01 7.01
C ILE A 478 1.56 -4.42 7.54
N ARG A 479 2.24 -5.37 6.88
CA ARG A 479 3.58 -5.84 7.26
C ARG A 479 4.60 -4.69 7.24
N LEU A 480 4.53 -3.82 6.23
CA LEU A 480 5.40 -2.65 6.12
C LEU A 480 5.13 -1.64 7.23
N ALA A 481 3.86 -1.37 7.55
CA ALA A 481 3.52 -0.49 8.66
C ALA A 481 4.01 -1.05 10.01
N ASP A 482 3.89 -2.37 10.22
CA ASP A 482 4.40 -3.04 11.42
C ASP A 482 5.93 -3.00 11.51
N TYR A 483 6.62 -3.19 10.37
CA TYR A 483 8.06 -3.06 10.29
C TYR A 483 8.52 -1.65 10.69
N LEU A 484 7.90 -0.61 10.14
CA LEU A 484 8.26 0.79 10.46
C LEU A 484 7.94 1.18 11.91
N ASP A 485 6.90 0.59 12.51
CA ASP A 485 6.54 0.83 13.92
C ASP A 485 7.57 0.23 14.90
N ASN A 486 8.17 -0.92 14.52
CA ASN A 486 9.12 -1.67 15.34
C ASN A 486 10.59 -1.30 15.05
N PHE A 487 10.91 -0.95 13.81
CA PHE A 487 12.23 -0.60 13.32
C PHE A 487 12.16 0.77 12.60
N PRO A 488 12.31 1.87 13.35
CA PRO A 488 12.33 3.20 12.76
C PRO A 488 13.41 3.31 11.68
N PRO A 489 13.13 3.96 10.54
CA PRO A 489 14.14 4.16 9.51
C PRO A 489 15.25 5.09 10.01
N PRO A 490 16.46 5.00 9.44
CA PRO A 490 17.56 5.89 9.78
C PRO A 490 17.36 7.33 9.26
N ILE A 491 16.28 7.62 8.53
CA ILE A 491 15.97 8.93 7.97
C ILE A 491 14.70 9.48 8.61
N ASP A 492 14.77 10.68 9.19
CA ASP A 492 13.56 11.46 9.52
C ASP A 492 13.09 12.26 8.28
N TYR A 493 12.16 11.67 7.54
CA TYR A 493 11.61 12.29 6.34
C TYR A 493 10.76 13.53 6.65
N GLN A 494 10.14 13.63 7.83
CA GLN A 494 9.39 14.83 8.20
C GLN A 494 10.32 16.02 8.37
N ARG A 495 11.42 15.83 9.11
CA ARG A 495 12.46 16.84 9.28
C ARG A 495 13.07 17.24 7.94
N ARG A 496 13.45 16.27 7.09
CA ARG A 496 14.05 16.57 5.77
C ARG A 496 13.14 17.36 4.84
N ARG A 497 11.81 17.19 4.93
CA ARG A 497 10.82 17.96 4.14
C ARG A 497 10.77 19.44 4.54
N GLN A 498 11.15 19.76 5.78
CA GLN A 498 11.07 21.12 6.34
C GLN A 498 12.37 21.93 6.16
N LEU A 499 13.44 21.33 5.62
CA LEU A 499 14.69 22.02 5.33
C LEU A 499 14.55 23.02 4.18
N ASP A 500 15.42 24.03 4.15
CA ASP A 500 15.46 25.03 3.08
C ASP A 500 16.25 24.52 1.87
N TYR A 501 15.56 24.39 0.73
CA TYR A 501 16.14 23.97 -0.56
C TYR A 501 16.24 25.10 -1.59
N THR A 502 16.04 26.37 -1.20
CA THR A 502 16.01 27.51 -2.14
C THR A 502 17.31 27.69 -2.91
N ALA A 503 18.46 27.59 -2.24
CA ALA A 503 19.80 27.66 -2.84
C ALA A 503 20.45 26.27 -3.07
N PHE A 504 19.66 25.20 -3.06
CA PHE A 504 20.17 23.83 -3.15
C PHE A 504 20.77 23.51 -4.52
N LEU A 505 21.99 22.96 -4.56
CA LEU A 505 22.74 22.63 -5.78
C LEU A 505 22.82 23.80 -6.78
N PRO A 506 23.66 24.83 -6.52
CA PRO A 506 23.88 25.95 -7.43
C PRO A 506 24.31 25.50 -8.82
N ASP A 507 23.99 26.30 -9.84
CA ASP A 507 24.28 25.97 -11.25
C ASP A 507 25.79 25.76 -11.50
N GLU A 508 26.64 26.50 -10.79
CA GLU A 508 28.10 26.38 -10.85
C GLU A 508 28.59 25.04 -10.29
N GLU A 509 28.01 24.59 -9.17
CA GLU A 509 28.35 23.32 -8.52
C GLU A 509 27.91 22.14 -9.39
N TRP A 510 26.71 22.22 -9.96
CA TRP A 510 26.25 21.24 -10.94
C TRP A 510 27.15 21.20 -12.18
N ALA A 511 27.53 22.35 -12.72
CA ALA A 511 28.42 22.42 -13.88
C ALA A 511 29.79 21.80 -13.57
N ARG A 512 30.32 22.00 -12.36
CA ARG A 512 31.58 21.40 -11.89
C ARG A 512 31.46 19.89 -11.79
N THR A 513 30.45 19.39 -11.07
CA THR A 513 30.18 17.96 -10.84
C THR A 513 29.92 17.21 -12.14
N ALA A 514 29.12 17.80 -13.04
CA ALA A 514 28.84 17.22 -14.35
C ALA A 514 30.10 17.14 -15.23
N ARG A 515 30.97 18.17 -15.22
CA ARG A 515 32.23 18.17 -15.99
C ARG A 515 33.22 17.15 -15.45
N ALA A 516 33.37 17.07 -14.12
CA ALA A 516 34.25 16.09 -13.45
C ALA A 516 33.86 14.65 -13.80
N ASN A 517 32.56 14.37 -13.89
CA ASN A 517 32.01 13.06 -14.26
C ASN A 517 31.69 12.92 -15.76
N PHE A 518 32.37 13.71 -16.61
CA PHE A 518 32.29 13.65 -18.07
C PHE A 518 30.87 13.70 -18.66
N THR A 519 29.93 14.37 -18.00
CA THR A 519 28.50 14.48 -18.35
C THR A 519 28.16 15.90 -18.79
N THR A 520 27.03 16.11 -19.48
CA THR A 520 26.66 17.45 -19.97
C THR A 520 26.30 18.38 -18.81
N PRO A 521 26.84 19.61 -18.72
CA PRO A 521 26.52 20.54 -17.63
C PRO A 521 25.14 21.21 -17.78
N LYS A 522 24.40 20.92 -18.86
CA LYS A 522 23.03 21.45 -19.06
C LYS A 522 22.01 20.74 -18.16
N GLY A 523 20.98 21.47 -17.76
CA GLY A 523 19.84 20.93 -17.00
C GLY A 523 20.01 20.94 -15.48
N ALA A 524 20.58 22.01 -14.92
CA ALA A 524 20.76 22.16 -13.46
C ALA A 524 19.43 22.01 -12.69
N VAL A 525 18.34 22.61 -13.20
CA VAL A 525 16.98 22.49 -12.62
C VAL A 525 16.53 21.03 -12.51
N ILE A 526 16.87 20.19 -13.50
CA ILE A 526 16.50 18.77 -13.53
C ILE A 526 17.32 17.98 -12.50
N ALA A 527 18.64 18.20 -12.46
CA ALA A 527 19.53 17.56 -11.50
C ALA A 527 19.16 17.94 -10.04
N ARG A 528 18.86 19.22 -9.80
CA ARG A 528 18.38 19.75 -8.51
C ARG A 528 17.05 19.11 -8.12
N GLY A 529 16.12 19.00 -9.06
CA GLY A 529 14.83 18.33 -8.86
C GLY A 529 15.01 16.87 -8.46
N PHE A 530 15.77 16.10 -9.24
CA PHE A 530 16.09 14.69 -8.95
C PHE A 530 16.72 14.51 -7.57
N LEU A 531 17.75 15.29 -7.25
CA LEU A 531 18.47 15.16 -5.97
C LEU A 531 17.58 15.56 -4.78
N ARG A 532 16.73 16.58 -4.94
CA ARG A 532 15.74 16.96 -3.92
C ARG A 532 14.73 15.85 -3.66
N GLU A 533 14.21 15.20 -4.72
CA GLU A 533 13.29 14.07 -4.57
C GLU A 533 13.95 12.89 -3.84
N ARG A 534 15.24 12.63 -4.11
CA ARG A 534 16.03 11.58 -3.46
C ARG A 534 16.25 11.86 -1.97
N ILE A 535 16.63 13.09 -1.58
CA ILE A 535 16.89 13.44 -0.18
C ILE A 535 15.61 13.49 0.66
N THR A 536 14.57 14.13 0.13
CA THR A 536 13.34 14.42 0.90
C THR A 536 12.33 13.28 0.86
N GLY A 537 12.41 12.40 -0.15
CA GLY A 537 11.33 11.49 -0.47
C GLY A 537 10.03 12.20 -0.87
N SER A 538 10.10 13.47 -1.28
CA SER A 538 8.94 14.28 -1.68
C SER A 538 9.04 14.71 -3.14
N PRO A 539 7.92 14.89 -3.85
CA PRO A 539 7.97 15.33 -5.23
C PRO A 539 8.52 16.76 -5.31
N SER A 540 9.48 17.02 -6.19
CA SER A 540 10.09 18.35 -6.33
C SER A 540 9.14 19.33 -7.02
N ILE A 541 8.18 18.79 -7.79
CA ILE A 541 7.10 19.52 -8.43
C ILE A 541 5.78 19.09 -7.77
N PRO A 542 4.93 20.03 -7.30
CA PRO A 542 3.64 19.71 -6.70
C PRO A 542 2.76 18.83 -7.59
N MET A 543 1.94 17.98 -6.98
CA MET A 543 0.96 17.16 -7.68
C MET A 543 -0.48 17.65 -7.40
N PRO A 544 -1.36 17.75 -8.41
CA PRO A 544 -1.14 17.40 -9.82
C PRO A 544 -0.11 18.32 -10.50
N VAL A 545 0.67 17.76 -11.43
CA VAL A 545 1.71 18.52 -12.15
C VAL A 545 1.07 19.67 -12.92
N PRO A 546 1.48 20.93 -12.69
CA PRO A 546 1.02 22.05 -13.51
C PRO A 546 1.44 21.86 -14.97
N ARG A 547 0.57 22.25 -15.93
CA ARG A 547 0.84 22.08 -17.38
C ARG A 547 2.20 22.65 -17.81
N GLU A 548 2.60 23.78 -17.22
CA GLU A 548 3.87 24.45 -17.50
C GLU A 548 5.09 23.64 -17.04
N ALA A 549 4.92 22.77 -16.04
CA ALA A 549 5.98 21.96 -15.44
C ALA A 549 6.00 20.50 -15.94
N GLU A 550 5.07 20.09 -16.81
CA GLU A 550 4.98 18.71 -17.35
C GLU A 550 6.29 18.27 -18.02
N SER A 551 6.87 19.12 -18.86
CA SER A 551 8.14 18.86 -19.52
C SER A 551 9.27 18.68 -18.51
N THR A 552 9.36 19.55 -17.50
CA THR A 552 10.38 19.46 -16.44
C THR A 552 10.22 18.17 -15.63
N ALA A 553 8.99 17.82 -15.25
CA ALA A 553 8.69 16.58 -14.53
C ALA A 553 9.09 15.32 -15.33
N ALA A 554 8.81 15.30 -16.63
CA ALA A 554 9.22 14.21 -17.52
C ALA A 554 10.76 14.09 -17.62
N HIS A 555 11.47 15.21 -17.68
CA HIS A 555 12.94 15.24 -17.71
C HIS A 555 13.58 14.84 -16.38
N ILE A 556 12.93 15.12 -15.24
CA ILE A 556 13.39 14.62 -13.93
C ILE A 556 13.31 13.09 -13.90
N LEU A 557 12.21 12.50 -14.39
CA LEU A 557 12.06 11.04 -14.47
C LEU A 557 13.06 10.37 -15.43
N SER A 558 13.46 11.04 -16.51
CA SER A 558 14.47 10.53 -17.44
C SER A 558 15.91 10.87 -17.05
N PHE A 559 16.12 11.53 -15.91
CA PHE A 559 17.46 11.87 -15.44
C PHE A 559 18.33 10.64 -15.18
N CYS A 560 17.71 9.50 -14.83
CA CYS A 560 18.39 8.20 -14.69
C CYS A 560 19.16 7.78 -15.94
N GLU A 561 18.76 8.19 -17.15
CA GLU A 561 19.50 7.92 -18.40
C GLU A 561 20.88 8.62 -18.46
N ARG A 562 21.09 9.62 -17.60
CA ARG A 562 22.34 10.39 -17.52
C ARG A 562 23.22 9.95 -16.34
N LEU A 563 22.68 9.15 -15.43
CA LEU A 563 23.41 8.68 -14.26
C LEU A 563 24.50 7.69 -14.71
N THR A 564 25.65 7.83 -14.09
CA THR A 564 26.69 6.80 -14.01
C THR A 564 26.95 6.56 -12.53
N PRO A 565 27.57 5.43 -12.14
CA PRO A 565 27.90 5.19 -10.74
C PRO A 565 28.68 6.37 -10.13
N GLU A 566 29.68 6.90 -10.85
CA GLU A 566 30.51 8.01 -10.39
C GLU A 566 29.74 9.33 -10.26
N LEU A 567 28.78 9.58 -11.17
CA LEU A 567 27.93 10.77 -11.07
C LEU A 567 26.95 10.65 -9.91
N LEU A 568 26.40 9.46 -9.65
CA LEU A 568 25.49 9.23 -8.53
C LEU A 568 26.24 9.38 -7.19
N ASP A 569 27.42 8.79 -7.08
CA ASP A 569 28.27 8.91 -5.88
C ASP A 569 28.63 10.37 -5.59
N ALA A 570 29.00 11.15 -6.61
CA ALA A 570 29.30 12.57 -6.44
C ALA A 570 28.07 13.41 -6.04
N LEU A 571 26.88 13.04 -6.51
CA LEU A 571 25.63 13.70 -6.11
C LEU A 571 25.22 13.31 -4.68
N ASP A 572 25.41 12.05 -4.30
CA ASP A 572 25.15 11.56 -2.94
C ASP A 572 26.17 12.18 -1.95
N GLU A 573 27.44 12.33 -2.31
CA GLU A 573 28.44 13.05 -1.52
C GLU A 573 28.06 14.52 -1.32
N TYR A 574 27.63 15.22 -2.38
CA TYR A 574 27.12 16.58 -2.27
C TYR A 574 25.90 16.65 -1.33
N ALA A 575 24.98 15.69 -1.43
CA ALA A 575 23.81 15.61 -0.57
C ALA A 575 24.18 15.39 0.91
N LEU A 576 25.13 14.50 1.21
CA LEU A 576 25.64 14.30 2.56
C LEU A 576 26.28 15.57 3.14
N ASN A 577 27.10 16.27 2.36
CA ASN A 577 27.70 17.54 2.79
C ASN A 577 26.64 18.62 3.06
N PHE A 578 25.59 18.68 2.23
CA PHE A 578 24.47 19.60 2.45
C PHE A 578 23.71 19.26 3.74
N LEU A 579 23.41 17.97 3.97
CA LEU A 579 22.73 17.52 5.18
C LEU A 579 23.57 17.78 6.44
N ALA A 580 24.89 17.53 6.39
CA ALA A 580 25.81 17.83 7.47
C ALA A 580 25.84 19.34 7.79
N GLY A 581 25.80 20.20 6.77
CA GLY A 581 25.68 21.65 6.92
C GLY A 581 24.38 22.11 7.59
N GLN A 582 23.34 21.26 7.61
CA GLN A 582 22.06 21.48 8.29
C GLN A 582 21.96 20.75 9.64
N GLY A 583 23.08 20.18 10.13
CA GLY A 583 23.15 19.47 11.41
C GLY A 583 22.71 17.99 11.37
N ILE A 584 22.65 17.38 10.18
CA ILE A 584 22.29 15.96 9.99
C ILE A 584 23.52 15.18 9.51
N THR A 585 24.19 14.46 10.42
CA THR A 585 25.44 13.72 10.13
C THR A 585 25.26 12.20 10.07
N ASP A 586 24.25 11.66 10.75
CA ASP A 586 24.14 10.22 11.02
C ASP A 586 23.12 9.51 10.13
N GLU A 587 22.56 10.20 9.14
CA GLU A 587 21.55 9.67 8.24
C GLU A 587 22.06 9.48 6.80
N PRO A 588 21.73 8.38 6.11
CA PRO A 588 22.08 8.18 4.71
C PRO A 588 21.26 9.08 3.77
N VAL A 589 21.76 9.37 2.56
CA VAL A 589 21.00 10.16 1.56
C VAL A 589 19.69 9.50 1.19
N TRP A 590 19.73 8.19 0.95
CA TRP A 590 18.62 7.36 0.54
C TRP A 590 18.56 6.10 1.40
N TRP A 591 17.35 5.64 1.70
CA TRP A 591 17.10 4.40 2.42
C TRP A 591 15.78 3.78 1.95
N GLU A 592 15.69 2.45 1.97
CA GLU A 592 14.46 1.69 1.76
C GLU A 592 14.37 0.48 2.71
N PRO A 593 13.16 0.01 3.06
CA PRO A 593 12.99 -1.17 3.90
C PRO A 593 13.41 -2.46 3.18
N PRO A 594 13.77 -3.52 3.93
CA PRO A 594 14.12 -4.81 3.35
C PRO A 594 12.98 -5.44 2.53
N HIS A 595 13.31 -6.08 1.41
CA HIS A 595 12.32 -6.67 0.49
C HIS A 595 11.64 -7.96 1.03
N HIS A 596 12.13 -8.57 2.12
CA HIS A 596 11.48 -9.74 2.73
C HIS A 596 10.06 -9.45 3.24
N VAL A 597 9.68 -8.18 3.40
CA VAL A 597 8.32 -7.75 3.76
C VAL A 597 7.27 -8.28 2.76
N PHE A 598 7.65 -8.52 1.49
CA PHE A 598 6.79 -9.06 0.44
C PHE A 598 6.83 -10.59 0.30
N ALA A 599 7.68 -11.28 1.06
CA ALA A 599 7.93 -12.70 0.86
C ALA A 599 6.65 -13.53 1.02
N GLY A 600 6.42 -14.44 0.06
CA GLY A 600 5.29 -15.37 0.06
C GLY A 600 3.91 -14.75 -0.26
N VAL A 601 3.87 -13.53 -0.81
CA VAL A 601 2.61 -12.84 -1.15
C VAL A 601 2.47 -12.70 -2.67
N ALA A 602 1.31 -13.11 -3.21
CA ALA A 602 0.98 -12.84 -4.62
C ALA A 602 0.65 -11.35 -4.81
N LEU A 603 1.40 -10.67 -5.66
CA LEU A 603 1.29 -9.23 -5.93
C LEU A 603 1.20 -8.97 -7.44
N PRO A 604 0.52 -7.89 -7.87
CA PRO A 604 0.23 -7.65 -9.30
C PRO A 604 1.42 -7.06 -10.08
N GLY A 605 2.43 -6.57 -9.37
CA GLY A 605 3.55 -5.84 -9.93
C GLY A 605 4.77 -6.72 -10.19
N ILE A 606 5.91 -6.06 -10.45
CA ILE A 606 7.17 -6.73 -10.77
C ILE A 606 8.14 -6.55 -9.61
N ASP A 607 8.74 -7.65 -9.16
CA ASP A 607 9.87 -7.60 -8.25
C ASP A 607 11.12 -7.16 -9.03
N ILE A 608 11.66 -6.01 -8.63
CA ILE A 608 12.78 -5.36 -9.29
C ILE A 608 14.06 -6.22 -9.20
N ASP A 609 14.20 -7.01 -8.14
CA ASP A 609 15.38 -7.86 -7.95
C ASP A 609 15.39 -9.08 -8.89
N THR A 610 14.25 -9.38 -9.54
CA THR A 610 14.16 -10.46 -10.56
C THR A 610 14.57 -10.00 -11.96
N ILE A 611 14.74 -8.70 -12.17
CA ILE A 611 15.09 -8.13 -13.47
C ILE A 611 16.58 -8.37 -13.75
N ASP A 612 16.90 -8.91 -14.93
CA ASP A 612 18.29 -9.06 -15.37
C ASP A 612 18.93 -7.68 -15.62
N THR A 613 19.66 -7.22 -14.60
CA THR A 613 20.33 -5.91 -14.60
C THR A 613 21.46 -5.87 -15.63
N VAL A 614 22.13 -6.99 -15.92
CA VAL A 614 23.20 -7.08 -16.90
C VAL A 614 22.62 -6.88 -18.30
N ALA A 615 21.56 -7.61 -18.65
CA ALA A 615 20.87 -7.45 -19.93
C ALA A 615 20.32 -6.01 -20.09
N LEU A 616 19.69 -5.47 -19.04
CA LEU A 616 19.20 -4.08 -19.07
C LEU A 616 20.34 -3.08 -19.32
N HIS A 617 21.47 -3.23 -18.62
CA HIS A 617 22.63 -2.37 -18.80
C HIS A 617 23.20 -2.49 -20.21
N GLU A 618 23.32 -3.69 -20.79
CA GLU A 618 23.78 -3.87 -22.18
C GLU A 618 22.89 -3.18 -23.22
N MET A 619 21.59 -3.14 -22.98
CA MET A 619 20.61 -2.49 -23.86
C MET A 619 20.68 -0.96 -23.79
N VAL A 620 20.82 -0.42 -22.58
CA VAL A 620 20.87 1.03 -22.33
C VAL A 620 22.27 1.60 -22.63
N CYS A 621 23.32 0.81 -22.45
CA CYS A 621 24.71 1.19 -22.70
C CYS A 621 24.95 1.60 -24.17
N GLY A 622 25.46 2.83 -24.34
CA GLY A 622 25.75 3.41 -25.66
C GLY A 622 24.54 3.96 -26.43
N ARG A 623 23.39 4.17 -25.75
CA ARG A 623 22.14 4.72 -26.32
C ARG A 623 21.65 3.93 -27.54
N ARG A 624 21.64 2.60 -27.45
CA ARG A 624 21.16 1.74 -28.53
C ARG A 624 19.65 1.82 -28.72
N ILE A 625 18.91 1.93 -27.61
CA ILE A 625 17.45 2.03 -27.53
C ILE A 625 17.03 2.92 -26.33
N THR A 626 15.80 3.44 -26.34
CA THR A 626 15.21 4.29 -25.27
C THR A 626 14.73 3.47 -24.07
N ILE A 627 14.48 4.10 -22.89
CA ILE A 627 13.89 3.40 -21.72
C ILE A 627 12.57 2.72 -22.08
N ALA A 628 11.72 3.37 -22.88
CA ALA A 628 10.45 2.80 -23.31
C ALA A 628 10.63 1.55 -24.18
N GLU A 629 11.63 1.56 -25.09
CA GLU A 629 11.98 0.41 -25.91
C GLU A 629 12.63 -0.72 -25.08
N ALA A 630 13.48 -0.39 -24.11
CA ALA A 630 14.07 -1.36 -23.19
C ALA A 630 13.00 -2.05 -22.33
N ALA A 631 12.05 -1.26 -21.81
CA ALA A 631 10.91 -1.76 -21.07
C ALA A 631 10.05 -2.72 -21.93
N ASN A 632 9.74 -2.35 -23.18
CA ASN A 632 8.98 -3.20 -24.10
C ASN A 632 9.72 -4.52 -24.42
N ASN A 633 11.04 -4.47 -24.60
CA ASN A 633 11.82 -5.67 -24.93
C ASN A 633 11.94 -6.65 -23.75
N LEU A 634 11.98 -6.13 -22.52
CA LEU A 634 12.01 -6.95 -21.30
C LEU A 634 10.60 -7.34 -20.82
N GLY A 635 9.54 -6.83 -21.45
CA GLY A 635 8.15 -7.07 -21.04
C GLY A 635 7.78 -6.40 -19.70
N ILE A 636 8.47 -5.33 -19.32
CA ILE A 636 8.31 -4.63 -18.04
C ILE A 636 7.87 -3.17 -18.23
N THR A 637 7.61 -2.44 -17.13
CA THR A 637 7.23 -1.02 -17.21
C THR A 637 8.46 -0.10 -17.34
N SER A 638 8.27 1.07 -17.95
CA SER A 638 9.31 2.10 -17.98
C SER A 638 9.70 2.60 -16.58
N ASP A 639 8.77 2.61 -15.61
CA ASP A 639 9.06 3.00 -14.23
C ASP A 639 9.89 1.94 -13.49
N ALA A 640 9.71 0.64 -13.80
CA ALA A 640 10.57 -0.42 -13.29
C ALA A 640 12.01 -0.27 -13.81
N VAL A 641 12.19 -0.03 -15.11
CA VAL A 641 13.51 0.27 -15.70
C VAL A 641 14.17 1.48 -15.03
N ARG A 642 13.42 2.58 -14.84
CA ARG A 642 13.92 3.78 -14.14
C ARG A 642 14.38 3.45 -12.72
N CYS A 643 13.58 2.69 -11.97
CA CYS A 643 13.93 2.28 -10.62
C CYS A 643 15.23 1.46 -10.57
N VAL A 644 15.42 0.50 -11.49
CA VAL A 644 16.68 -0.26 -11.57
C VAL A 644 17.85 0.66 -11.86
N LEU A 645 17.72 1.57 -12.83
CA LEU A 645 18.80 2.48 -13.23
C LEU A 645 19.13 3.56 -12.18
N GLU A 646 18.17 3.94 -11.33
CA GLU A 646 18.40 4.84 -10.19
C GLU A 646 19.15 4.13 -9.05
N ARG A 647 18.89 2.83 -8.84
CA ARG A 647 19.55 2.01 -7.82
C ARG A 647 20.93 1.53 -8.26
N GLN A 648 21.05 1.15 -9.53
CA GLN A 648 22.26 0.63 -10.16
C GLN A 648 22.44 1.28 -11.55
N PRO A 649 23.05 2.47 -11.62
CA PRO A 649 23.32 3.14 -12.88
C PRO A 649 24.21 2.28 -13.79
N ALA A 650 23.90 2.26 -15.09
CA ALA A 650 24.68 1.51 -16.05
C ALA A 650 26.10 2.09 -16.18
N LEU A 651 27.10 1.22 -16.21
CA LEU A 651 28.49 1.60 -16.49
C LEU A 651 28.62 2.21 -17.90
N ARG A 652 29.56 3.12 -18.10
CA ARG A 652 29.83 3.65 -19.44
C ARG A 652 30.48 2.58 -20.34
N GLY A 653 29.64 1.87 -21.10
CA GLY A 653 30.12 0.93 -22.12
C GLY A 653 30.80 1.63 -23.32
N PRO A 654 31.82 1.02 -23.94
CA PRO A 654 32.41 1.53 -25.19
C PRO A 654 31.37 1.52 -26.31
N ILE A 655 31.17 2.68 -26.96
CA ILE A 655 30.29 2.80 -28.13
C ILE A 655 30.89 1.98 -29.28
N ARG A 656 30.44 0.72 -29.45
CA ARG A 656 30.68 -0.04 -30.67
C ARG A 656 29.95 0.68 -31.82
N LYS A 657 30.72 1.30 -32.72
CA LYS A 657 30.17 1.91 -33.95
C LYS A 657 29.29 0.88 -34.66
N ARG A 658 28.04 1.24 -34.97
CA ARG A 658 27.17 0.45 -35.87
C ARG A 658 27.93 0.17 -37.17
N GLY A 659 28.45 -1.04 -37.32
CA GLY A 659 28.76 -1.57 -38.63
C GLY A 659 27.43 -1.75 -39.36
N ARG A 660 27.27 -1.11 -40.52
CA ARG A 660 26.21 -1.51 -41.46
C ARG A 660 26.31 -3.03 -41.68
N PRO A 661 25.19 -3.77 -41.83
CA PRO A 661 25.27 -5.19 -42.11
C PRO A 661 25.95 -5.38 -43.46
N ARG A 662 27.21 -5.84 -43.46
CA ARG A 662 27.85 -6.36 -44.68
C ARG A 662 27.38 -7.79 -44.83
N SER A 663 26.76 -8.06 -45.97
CA SER A 663 26.41 -9.40 -46.42
C SER A 663 27.61 -10.34 -46.29
N THR A 664 27.30 -11.53 -45.83
CA THR A 664 28.19 -12.66 -45.70
C THR A 664 28.76 -13.05 -47.06
N ARG A 665 30.08 -12.95 -47.22
CA ARG A 665 30.85 -13.89 -48.06
C ARG A 665 32.31 -13.91 -47.60
N ARG A 666 32.64 -15.06 -47.01
CA ARG A 666 33.96 -15.58 -46.67
C ARG A 666 35.02 -15.20 -47.72
N LYS A 667 36.19 -14.78 -47.25
CA LYS A 667 37.45 -15.40 -47.65
C LYS A 667 38.49 -15.23 -46.54
N GLU A 668 39.12 -16.35 -46.29
CA GLU A 668 40.03 -16.70 -45.22
C GLU A 668 41.48 -16.47 -45.70
N HIS A 669 42.41 -16.49 -44.75
CA HIS A 669 43.88 -16.44 -44.89
C HIS A 669 44.53 -15.05 -45.09
N ARG A 670 45.30 -14.57 -44.09
CA ARG A 670 46.73 -14.94 -43.92
C ARG A 670 47.41 -14.14 -42.78
N VAL A 671 47.80 -14.87 -41.73
CA VAL A 671 49.09 -14.90 -41.00
C VAL A 671 49.79 -13.59 -40.58
N THR A 672 49.76 -13.38 -39.25
CA THR A 672 50.78 -12.87 -38.29
C THR A 672 51.67 -11.66 -38.64
N ARG A 673 51.73 -10.68 -37.71
CA ARG A 673 52.89 -10.47 -36.79
C ARG A 673 52.74 -9.18 -35.97
N HIS A 674 53.10 -9.29 -34.68
CA HIS A 674 53.55 -8.25 -33.75
C HIS A 674 52.74 -6.95 -33.58
N ARG A 675 52.12 -6.79 -32.40
CA ARG A 675 52.68 -5.93 -31.34
C ARG A 675 51.77 -5.94 -30.11
N GLU A 676 52.30 -6.52 -29.04
CA GLU A 676 51.98 -6.17 -27.66
C GLU A 676 52.16 -4.66 -27.45
N HIS A 677 51.48 -4.14 -26.41
CA HIS A 677 51.48 -2.76 -25.92
C HIS A 677 50.67 -1.72 -26.72
N ARG A 678 49.41 -1.56 -26.32
CA ARG A 678 48.88 -0.25 -25.86
C ARG A 678 47.54 -0.40 -25.15
N PHE A 679 47.62 -0.65 -23.84
CA PHE A 679 46.66 -0.08 -22.90
C PHE A 679 46.77 1.45 -23.01
N ALA A 680 45.70 2.15 -23.42
CA ALA A 680 45.51 3.58 -23.15
C ALA A 680 44.16 4.09 -23.71
N HIS A 681 43.25 4.40 -22.78
CA HIS A 681 42.28 5.50 -22.78
C HIS A 681 41.83 6.09 -24.14
N ARG A 682 40.58 5.86 -24.53
CA ARG A 682 39.94 6.64 -25.62
C ARG A 682 38.50 7.02 -25.28
N GLY A 683 38.34 8.04 -24.43
CA GLY A 683 37.10 8.77 -24.22
C GLY A 683 37.07 10.08 -25.01
N THR A 684 36.09 10.26 -25.90
CA THR A 684 35.73 11.49 -26.65
C THR A 684 36.84 12.19 -27.48
N SER A 685 36.46 12.90 -28.54
CA SER A 685 37.39 13.76 -29.30
C SER A 685 38.03 14.83 -28.40
N TYR A 686 37.30 15.32 -27.40
CA TYR A 686 37.83 16.28 -26.42
C TYR A 686 38.85 15.65 -25.48
N GLY A 687 38.60 14.45 -24.94
CA GLY A 687 39.57 13.74 -24.10
C GLY A 687 40.85 13.35 -24.85
N ARG A 688 40.74 13.04 -26.16
CA ARG A 688 41.92 12.88 -27.04
C ARG A 688 42.71 14.18 -27.21
N ALA A 689 42.03 15.31 -27.33
CA ALA A 689 42.68 16.62 -27.41
C ALA A 689 43.40 16.98 -26.09
N VAL A 690 42.78 16.71 -24.93
CA VAL A 690 43.36 16.93 -23.60
C VAL A 690 44.60 16.05 -23.36
N THR A 691 44.53 14.77 -23.74
CA THR A 691 45.65 13.81 -23.59
C THR A 691 46.80 14.09 -24.56
N THR A 692 46.50 14.53 -25.78
CA THR A 692 47.52 14.89 -26.78
C THR A 692 48.18 16.24 -26.47
N PHE A 693 47.40 17.18 -25.91
CA PHE A 693 47.87 18.52 -25.58
C PHE A 693 47.55 18.90 -24.13
N PRO A 694 48.40 18.52 -23.17
CA PRO A 694 48.44 19.13 -21.85
C PRO A 694 48.73 20.64 -21.96
N ARG A 695 48.27 21.45 -21.00
CA ARG A 695 48.32 22.93 -21.07
C ARG A 695 49.67 23.50 -21.50
N ARG A 696 50.78 23.05 -20.89
CA ARG A 696 52.15 23.49 -21.24
C ARG A 696 52.49 23.25 -22.71
N ARG A 697 52.27 22.02 -23.18
CA ARG A 697 52.55 21.62 -24.56
C ARG A 697 51.69 22.37 -25.59
N LEU A 698 50.43 22.68 -25.25
CA LEU A 698 49.57 23.48 -26.11
C LEU A 698 50.06 24.94 -26.21
N VAL A 699 50.54 25.51 -25.09
CA VAL A 699 51.14 26.85 -25.06
C VAL A 699 52.42 26.89 -25.89
N ASP A 700 53.33 25.94 -25.73
CA ASP A 700 54.60 25.92 -26.48
C ASP A 700 54.35 25.81 -28.00
N LEU A 701 53.49 24.87 -28.41
CA LEU A 701 53.18 24.65 -29.84
C LEU A 701 52.43 25.83 -30.48
N TYR A 702 51.57 26.51 -29.73
CA TYR A 702 50.72 27.58 -30.24
C TYR A 702 51.33 28.98 -30.10
N ALA A 703 51.90 29.30 -28.93
CA ALA A 703 52.47 30.60 -28.62
C ALA A 703 53.91 30.74 -29.13
N GLU A 704 54.78 29.77 -28.83
CA GLU A 704 56.21 29.83 -29.16
C GLU A 704 56.51 29.34 -30.58
N GLN A 705 55.97 28.18 -30.96
CA GLN A 705 56.22 27.55 -32.27
C GLN A 705 55.24 27.99 -33.37
N ARG A 706 54.32 28.91 -33.05
CA ARG A 706 53.32 29.51 -33.97
C ARG A 706 52.52 28.52 -34.83
N GLN A 707 52.24 27.31 -34.35
CA GLN A 707 51.43 26.36 -35.12
C GLN A 707 49.97 26.79 -35.24
N SER A 708 49.36 26.53 -36.40
CA SER A 708 47.95 26.88 -36.65
C SER A 708 47.00 25.90 -35.95
N LEU A 709 45.80 26.38 -35.59
CA LEU A 709 44.73 25.55 -35.01
C LEU A 709 44.39 24.33 -35.87
N ARG A 710 44.57 24.44 -37.19
CA ARG A 710 44.35 23.35 -38.15
C ARG A 710 45.43 22.27 -38.06
N CYS A 711 46.68 22.66 -37.79
CA CYS A 711 47.79 21.73 -37.58
C CYS A 711 47.62 20.99 -36.24
N LEU A 712 47.26 21.71 -35.18
CA LEU A 712 46.98 21.11 -33.86
C LEU A 712 45.79 20.14 -33.91
N ALA A 713 44.73 20.51 -34.62
CA ALA A 713 43.56 19.66 -34.83
C ALA A 713 43.91 18.37 -35.59
N ALA A 714 44.78 18.45 -36.61
CA ALA A 714 45.25 17.29 -37.35
C ALA A 714 46.15 16.37 -36.51
N GLN A 715 47.01 16.93 -35.66
CA GLN A 715 47.90 16.17 -34.77
C GLN A 715 47.14 15.36 -33.69
N ALA A 716 46.03 15.89 -33.16
CA ALA A 716 45.17 15.14 -32.24
C ALA A 716 44.07 14.31 -32.93
N ASP A 717 43.92 14.45 -34.26
CA ASP A 717 42.83 13.90 -35.07
C ASP A 717 41.44 14.25 -34.47
N VAL A 718 41.24 15.56 -34.31
CA VAL A 718 40.03 16.22 -33.78
C VAL A 718 39.66 17.42 -34.66
N SER A 719 38.48 18.01 -34.47
CA SER A 719 38.10 19.24 -35.20
C SER A 719 38.83 20.47 -34.65
N THR A 720 39.01 21.50 -35.48
CA THR A 720 39.53 22.80 -35.05
C THR A 720 38.68 23.43 -33.94
N SER A 721 37.37 23.24 -33.97
CA SER A 721 36.45 23.67 -32.91
C SER A 721 36.67 22.97 -31.57
N THR A 722 37.20 21.74 -31.57
CA THR A 722 37.54 21.00 -30.34
C THR A 722 38.80 21.58 -29.70
N ILE A 723 39.79 21.99 -30.50
CA ILE A 723 41.00 22.68 -30.03
C ILE A 723 40.68 24.10 -29.55
N GLU A 724 39.81 24.84 -30.24
CA GLU A 724 39.35 26.16 -29.78
C GLU A 724 38.64 26.10 -28.43
N LYS A 725 37.82 25.07 -28.22
CA LYS A 725 37.18 24.80 -26.93
C LYS A 725 38.20 24.46 -25.84
N LEU A 726 39.16 23.58 -26.15
CA LEU A 726 40.27 23.24 -25.25
C LEU A 726 41.13 24.45 -24.86
N MET A 727 41.38 25.35 -25.81
CA MET A 727 42.10 26.60 -25.55
C MET A 727 41.31 27.55 -24.65
N GLY A 728 39.98 27.62 -24.82
CA GLY A 728 39.10 28.35 -23.92
C GLY A 728 39.15 27.79 -22.50
N ASP A 729 39.14 26.46 -22.35
CA ASP A 729 39.19 25.79 -21.05
C ASP A 729 40.56 25.93 -20.36
N TYR A 730 41.67 26.07 -21.10
CA TYR A 730 43.00 26.34 -20.56
C TYR A 730 43.35 27.83 -20.39
N GLY A 731 42.43 28.73 -20.78
CA GLY A 731 42.63 30.19 -20.72
C GLY A 731 43.66 30.73 -21.71
N ILE A 732 43.89 30.07 -22.85
CA ILE A 732 44.87 30.48 -23.86
C ILE A 732 44.15 31.37 -24.91
N PRO A 733 44.53 32.65 -25.07
CA PRO A 733 43.87 33.55 -26.00
C PRO A 733 44.10 33.13 -27.46
N VAL A 734 43.01 32.95 -28.20
CA VAL A 734 43.08 32.64 -29.64
C VAL A 734 43.55 33.89 -30.41
N ARG A 735 44.52 33.72 -31.33
CA ARG A 735 45.10 34.77 -32.16
C ARG A 735 44.00 35.20 -33.12
N LYS A 736 43.38 36.35 -32.87
CA LYS A 736 42.43 36.95 -33.81
C LYS A 736 43.19 37.27 -35.09
N HIS A 737 42.74 36.73 -36.23
CA HIS A 737 43.24 37.16 -37.53
C HIS A 737 43.05 38.69 -37.66
N GLY A 738 44.15 39.39 -37.92
CA GLY A 738 44.18 40.85 -38.01
C GLY A 738 43.19 41.40 -39.04
N LYS A 739 42.68 42.60 -38.76
CA LYS A 739 41.86 43.38 -39.69
C LYS A 739 42.60 43.50 -41.03
N ILE A 740 41.89 43.25 -42.13
CA ILE A 740 42.38 43.48 -43.50
C ILE A 740 42.76 44.97 -43.61
N GLN A 741 44.06 45.28 -43.67
CA GLN A 741 44.59 46.61 -43.99
C GLN A 741 44.94 46.62 -45.48
N ILE A 742 44.00 47.05 -46.31
CA ILE A 742 44.21 47.31 -47.73
C ILE A 742 44.08 48.82 -47.92
N ASP A 743 44.94 49.43 -48.75
CA ASP A 743 44.78 50.84 -49.10
C ASP A 743 43.49 51.04 -49.92
N ARG A 744 42.63 51.94 -49.43
CA ARG A 744 41.34 52.27 -50.04
C ARG A 744 41.50 52.84 -51.44
N LYS A 745 42.52 53.67 -51.69
CA LYS A 745 42.75 54.28 -53.01
C LYS A 745 43.18 53.23 -54.04
N TRP A 746 44.15 52.40 -53.67
CA TRP A 746 44.58 51.28 -54.53
C TRP A 746 43.44 50.31 -54.88
N PHE A 747 42.60 49.92 -53.92
CA PHE A 747 41.48 49.01 -54.19
C PHE A 747 40.41 49.65 -55.09
N HIS A 748 40.16 50.96 -54.94
CA HIS A 748 39.25 51.68 -55.84
C HIS A 748 39.77 51.68 -57.28
N THR A 749 41.04 52.04 -57.48
CA THR A 749 41.66 52.04 -58.81
C THR A 749 41.67 50.65 -59.43
N GLN A 750 42.03 49.61 -58.68
CA GLN A 750 42.11 48.25 -59.22
C GLN A 750 40.73 47.63 -59.49
N HIS A 751 39.73 47.87 -58.63
CA HIS A 751 38.40 47.24 -58.74
C HIS A 751 37.41 48.04 -59.58
N VAL A 752 37.43 49.38 -59.49
CA VAL A 752 36.45 50.28 -60.11
C VAL A 752 36.99 50.88 -61.42
N GLU A 753 38.22 51.40 -61.43
CA GLU A 753 38.81 52.05 -62.62
C GLU A 753 39.39 51.03 -63.61
N GLN A 754 40.10 50.00 -63.12
CA GLN A 754 40.72 48.96 -63.96
C GLN A 754 39.85 47.71 -64.14
N GLY A 755 38.66 47.65 -63.51
CA GLY A 755 37.67 46.59 -63.73
C GLY A 755 38.06 45.18 -63.27
N ARG A 756 39.12 45.01 -62.45
CA ARG A 756 39.61 43.70 -62.02
C ARG A 756 38.62 43.00 -61.08
N SER A 757 38.48 41.68 -61.25
CA SER A 757 37.47 40.92 -60.50
C SER A 757 37.88 40.73 -59.03
N LEU A 758 36.90 40.70 -58.12
CA LEU A 758 37.16 40.38 -56.70
C LEU A 758 37.90 39.04 -56.52
N GLY A 759 37.72 38.09 -57.46
CA GLY A 759 38.40 36.78 -57.41
C GLY A 759 39.88 36.82 -57.78
N GLU A 760 40.32 37.81 -58.55
CA GLU A 760 41.74 38.04 -58.84
C GLU A 760 42.40 38.80 -57.69
N LEU A 761 41.74 39.85 -57.21
CA LEU A 761 42.21 40.63 -56.05
C LEU A 761 42.33 39.75 -54.79
N CYS A 762 41.44 38.78 -54.59
CA CYS A 762 41.55 37.83 -53.48
C CYS A 762 42.76 36.89 -53.60
N ARG A 763 43.13 36.49 -54.84
CA ARG A 763 44.29 35.62 -55.06
C ARG A 763 45.59 36.36 -54.85
N GLU A 764 45.64 37.62 -55.28
CA GLU A 764 46.81 38.49 -55.12
C GLU A 764 47.03 38.92 -53.67
N LEU A 765 45.96 39.26 -52.96
CA LEU A 765 46.03 39.72 -51.57
C LEU A 765 45.98 38.59 -50.54
N GLY A 766 45.80 37.34 -50.96
CA GLY A 766 45.71 36.17 -50.05
C GLY A 766 44.51 36.19 -49.10
N VAL A 767 43.47 36.98 -49.39
CA VAL A 767 42.29 37.16 -48.53
C VAL A 767 41.06 36.43 -49.06
N SER A 768 40.14 36.07 -48.16
CA SER A 768 38.88 35.42 -48.55
C SER A 768 37.93 36.40 -49.27
N ARG A 769 37.21 35.91 -50.30
CA ARG A 769 36.19 36.69 -51.04
C ARG A 769 35.14 37.32 -50.15
N THR A 770 34.72 36.61 -49.11
CA THR A 770 33.74 37.09 -48.12
C THR A 770 34.31 38.19 -47.23
N GLY A 771 35.60 38.09 -46.86
CA GLY A 771 36.33 39.13 -46.13
C GLY A 771 36.51 40.40 -46.95
N LEU A 772 36.97 40.27 -48.20
CA LEU A 772 37.21 41.39 -49.10
C LEU A 772 35.91 42.10 -49.51
N SER A 773 34.81 41.35 -49.71
CA SER A 773 33.49 41.92 -50.01
C SER A 773 32.91 42.71 -48.83
N THR A 774 33.06 42.20 -47.61
CA THR A 774 32.61 42.90 -46.40
C THR A 774 33.46 44.15 -46.13
N TRP A 775 34.76 44.08 -46.40
CA TRP A 775 35.68 45.22 -46.30
C TRP A 775 35.35 46.31 -47.34
N ALA A 776 35.09 45.95 -48.60
CA ALA A 776 34.71 46.89 -49.65
C ALA A 776 33.38 47.61 -49.33
N LYS A 777 32.39 46.88 -48.79
CA LYS A 777 31.12 47.47 -48.33
C LYS A 777 31.30 48.44 -47.17
N ARG A 778 32.14 48.11 -46.19
CA ARG A 778 32.45 48.98 -45.03
C ARG A 778 33.16 50.27 -45.45
N ASN A 779 33.92 50.23 -46.54
CA ASN A 779 34.66 51.37 -47.07
C ASN A 779 33.94 52.05 -48.25
N GLY A 780 32.67 51.74 -48.50
CA GLY A 780 31.86 52.45 -49.51
C GLY A 780 32.31 52.26 -50.95
N ILE A 781 33.03 51.18 -51.28
CA ILE A 781 33.47 50.89 -52.67
C ILE A 781 32.42 49.98 -53.33
N PRO A 782 31.83 50.37 -54.48
CA PRO A 782 30.78 49.60 -55.13
C PRO A 782 31.30 48.26 -55.62
N VAL A 783 30.74 47.17 -55.07
CA VAL A 783 31.01 45.81 -55.54
C VAL A 783 30.06 45.48 -56.68
N ARG A 784 30.59 45.13 -57.86
CA ARG A 784 29.83 44.73 -59.05
C ARG A 784 28.79 43.65 -58.67
N ARG A 785 27.49 43.99 -58.71
CA ARG A 785 26.38 43.04 -58.47
C ARG A 785 26.07 42.33 -59.78
N LEU A 786 25.90 41.01 -59.71
CA LEU A 786 25.24 40.25 -60.79
C LEU A 786 23.80 40.75 -60.87
N GLU A 787 23.40 41.24 -62.04
CA GLU A 787 22.09 41.86 -62.28
C GLU A 787 20.94 40.87 -61.96
N ARG A 788 19.89 41.38 -61.33
CA ARG A 788 18.62 40.68 -61.14
C ARG A 788 17.64 41.32 -62.12
N HIS A 789 17.13 40.56 -63.07
CA HIS A 789 15.99 41.02 -63.86
C HIS A 789 14.69 40.74 -63.10
N PRO A 790 13.93 41.77 -62.68
CA PRO A 790 12.62 41.55 -62.10
C PRO A 790 11.71 40.83 -63.11
N VAL A 791 10.89 39.90 -62.60
CA VAL A 791 9.99 39.03 -63.40
C VAL A 791 9.07 39.85 -64.33
N VAL A 792 8.78 41.10 -63.96
CA VAL A 792 7.94 42.05 -64.71
C VAL A 792 8.61 42.52 -66.00
N GLU A 793 9.90 42.89 -65.96
CA GLU A 793 10.65 43.33 -67.16
C GLU A 793 10.86 42.19 -68.16
N LEU A 794 11.19 40.99 -67.65
CA LEU A 794 11.34 39.79 -68.49
C LEU A 794 10.02 39.42 -69.19
N ARG A 795 8.86 39.68 -68.57
CA ARG A 795 7.53 39.42 -69.17
C ARG A 795 7.22 40.38 -70.33
N ALA A 796 7.62 41.65 -70.21
CA ALA A 796 7.41 42.68 -71.23
C ALA A 796 8.29 42.51 -72.48
N ASN A 797 9.49 41.94 -72.36
CA ASN A 797 10.38 41.72 -73.51
C ASN A 797 9.84 40.61 -74.44
N ARG A 798 9.39 41.00 -75.65
CA ARG A 798 8.90 40.08 -76.70
C ARG A 798 10.02 39.28 -77.39
N ARG A 799 11.29 39.71 -77.27
CA ARG A 799 12.45 39.01 -77.86
C ARG A 799 12.83 37.74 -77.09
N ILE A 800 12.46 37.65 -75.81
CA ILE A 800 12.75 36.49 -74.96
C ILE A 800 11.61 35.45 -75.07
N PRO A 801 11.90 34.21 -75.52
CA PRO A 801 10.91 33.14 -75.55
C PRO A 801 10.31 32.88 -74.18
N ARG A 802 8.97 32.74 -74.10
CA ARG A 802 8.23 32.58 -72.83
C ARG A 802 8.80 31.47 -71.93
N PHE A 803 9.29 30.39 -72.51
CA PHE A 803 9.83 29.24 -71.77
C PHE A 803 11.21 29.49 -71.13
N LEU A 804 11.97 30.53 -71.53
CA LEU A 804 13.26 30.88 -70.89
C LEU A 804 13.10 31.85 -69.71
N LYS A 805 11.98 32.58 -69.64
CA LYS A 805 11.72 33.62 -68.64
C LYS A 805 11.85 33.12 -67.18
N PRO A 806 11.38 31.90 -66.82
CA PRO A 806 11.56 31.36 -65.46
C PRO A 806 13.02 31.20 -65.02
N ALA A 807 13.91 30.77 -65.92
CA ALA A 807 15.33 30.59 -65.61
C ALA A 807 16.10 31.92 -65.50
N LEU A 808 15.63 32.97 -66.19
CA LEU A 808 16.22 34.32 -66.20
C LEU A 808 15.85 35.16 -64.96
N ALA A 809 14.74 34.85 -64.28
CA ALA A 809 14.25 35.59 -63.12
C ALA A 809 15.15 35.49 -61.85
N GLY A 810 16.03 34.48 -61.79
CA GLY A 810 16.92 34.25 -60.65
C GLY A 810 18.28 34.95 -60.81
N VAL A 811 18.96 35.21 -59.68
CA VAL A 811 20.35 35.74 -59.69
C VAL A 811 21.25 34.87 -60.56
N GLY A 812 21.94 35.49 -61.53
CA GLY A 812 22.85 34.81 -62.44
C GLY A 812 22.16 33.79 -63.36
N GLY A 813 20.92 34.06 -63.76
CA GLY A 813 20.13 33.19 -64.64
C GLY A 813 20.67 33.11 -66.07
N TRP A 814 21.12 34.24 -66.61
CA TRP A 814 21.65 34.33 -67.97
C TRP A 814 22.98 33.59 -68.13
N GLU A 815 23.91 33.76 -67.21
CA GLU A 815 25.22 33.10 -67.24
C GLU A 815 25.08 31.58 -67.08
N ARG A 816 24.07 31.11 -66.33
CA ARG A 816 23.75 29.67 -66.24
C ARG A 816 23.26 29.13 -67.59
N LEU A 817 22.39 29.87 -68.28
CA LEU A 817 21.87 29.47 -69.60
C LEU A 817 22.98 29.46 -70.67
N GLN A 818 23.87 30.46 -70.67
CA GLN A 818 25.05 30.49 -71.54
C GLN A 818 25.99 29.31 -71.25
N ARG A 819 26.31 29.06 -69.98
CA ARG A 819 27.13 27.90 -69.60
C ARG A 819 26.48 26.57 -70.00
N PHE A 820 25.17 26.46 -69.90
CA PHE A 820 24.48 25.27 -70.40
C PHE A 820 24.70 25.06 -71.90
N ALA A 821 24.65 26.13 -72.71
CA ALA A 821 24.93 26.05 -74.15
C ALA A 821 26.37 25.60 -74.47
N ASP A 822 27.33 25.90 -73.60
CA ASP A 822 28.71 25.43 -73.71
C ASP A 822 28.89 23.98 -73.24
N ILE A 823 28.27 23.60 -72.11
CA ILE A 823 28.40 22.26 -71.52
C ILE A 823 27.93 21.17 -72.50
N VAL A 824 26.84 21.42 -73.22
CA VAL A 824 26.24 20.46 -74.16
C VAL A 824 27.08 20.18 -75.41
N ARG A 825 28.20 20.89 -75.61
CA ARG A 825 29.19 20.60 -76.65
C ARG A 825 30.09 19.43 -76.29
N TYR A 826 30.14 19.05 -75.01
CA TYR A 826 31.02 18.00 -74.51
C TYR A 826 30.24 16.71 -74.18
N PRO A 827 30.86 15.53 -74.34
CA PRO A 827 30.19 14.25 -74.13
C PRO A 827 29.99 13.87 -72.65
N SER A 828 30.56 14.60 -71.69
CA SER A 828 30.29 14.41 -70.26
C SER A 828 30.53 15.67 -69.44
N PHE A 829 29.89 15.76 -68.26
CA PHE A 829 30.17 16.83 -67.28
C PHE A 829 31.63 16.85 -66.82
N GLY A 830 32.31 15.70 -66.78
CA GLY A 830 33.72 15.62 -66.40
C GLY A 830 34.65 16.26 -67.43
N ILE A 831 34.36 16.06 -68.72
CA ILE A 831 35.11 16.69 -69.81
C ILE A 831 34.78 18.18 -69.87
N ALA A 832 33.50 18.55 -69.80
CA ALA A 832 33.08 19.95 -69.75
C ALA A 832 33.72 20.72 -68.57
N ALA A 833 33.81 20.07 -67.41
CA ALA A 833 34.45 20.62 -66.22
C ALA A 833 35.94 20.91 -66.44
N ARG A 834 36.66 20.00 -67.10
CA ARG A 834 38.08 20.15 -67.39
C ARG A 834 38.33 21.30 -68.37
N GLU A 835 37.60 21.31 -69.49
CA GLU A 835 37.78 22.32 -70.55
C GLU A 835 37.32 23.72 -70.12
N LEU A 836 36.22 23.82 -69.36
CA LEU A 836 35.73 25.09 -68.82
C LEU A 836 36.44 25.51 -67.53
N ARG A 837 37.43 24.73 -67.03
CA ARG A 837 38.15 24.94 -65.76
C ARG A 837 37.23 25.11 -64.54
N LEU A 838 36.19 24.30 -64.45
CA LEU A 838 35.19 24.29 -63.38
C LEU A 838 35.07 22.92 -62.70
N HIS A 839 34.47 22.86 -61.51
CA HIS A 839 34.25 21.59 -60.81
C HIS A 839 33.01 20.86 -61.36
N SER A 840 33.12 19.56 -61.67
CA SER A 840 32.04 18.76 -62.27
C SER A 840 30.75 18.73 -61.46
N GLY A 841 30.86 18.66 -60.12
CA GLY A 841 29.72 18.76 -59.21
C GLY A 841 28.98 20.10 -59.30
N CYS A 842 29.69 21.20 -59.57
CA CYS A 842 29.09 22.52 -59.70
C CYS A 842 28.27 22.63 -61.01
N LEU A 843 28.79 22.08 -62.11
CA LEU A 843 28.08 22.01 -63.39
C LEU A 843 26.81 21.17 -63.30
N SER A 844 26.89 20.01 -62.62
CA SER A 844 25.72 19.15 -62.42
C SER A 844 24.61 19.86 -61.64
N VAL A 845 24.94 20.54 -60.54
CA VAL A 845 23.98 21.30 -59.73
C VAL A 845 23.38 22.48 -60.51
N GLN A 846 24.19 23.20 -61.31
CA GLN A 846 23.69 24.30 -62.14
C GLN A 846 22.69 23.82 -63.19
N VAL A 847 22.96 22.69 -63.86
CA VAL A 847 22.03 22.11 -64.85
C VAL A 847 20.77 21.56 -64.19
N GLN A 848 20.86 20.89 -63.04
CA GLN A 848 19.68 20.47 -62.26
C GLN A 848 18.79 21.65 -61.86
N ARG A 849 19.41 22.78 -61.52
CA ARG A 849 18.68 24.01 -61.20
C ARG A 849 17.95 24.56 -62.42
N LEU A 850 18.60 24.59 -63.59
CA LEU A 850 17.94 24.99 -64.84
C LEU A 850 16.81 24.04 -65.23
N GLU A 851 16.96 22.74 -65.03
CA GLU A 851 15.90 21.76 -65.27
C GLU A 851 14.68 22.00 -64.36
N ARG A 852 14.91 22.39 -63.11
CA ARG A 852 13.87 22.77 -62.16
C ARG A 852 13.20 24.09 -62.56
N ASP A 853 14.00 25.10 -62.89
CA ASP A 853 13.50 26.44 -63.25
C ASP A 853 12.68 26.39 -64.57
N LEU A 854 13.08 25.54 -65.53
CA LEU A 854 12.43 25.39 -66.85
C LEU A 854 11.34 24.29 -66.88
N GLY A 855 11.19 23.51 -65.81
CA GLY A 855 10.18 22.45 -65.71
C GLY A 855 10.42 21.24 -66.62
N GLY A 856 11.65 20.98 -67.05
CA GLY A 856 11.95 19.88 -67.97
C GLY A 856 13.43 19.47 -67.99
N ARG A 857 13.71 18.18 -68.24
CA ARG A 857 15.08 17.67 -68.34
C ARG A 857 15.78 18.21 -69.57
N LEU A 858 17.01 18.72 -69.41
CA LEU A 858 17.81 19.33 -70.46
C LEU A 858 18.85 18.36 -71.03
N VAL A 859 19.36 17.46 -70.18
CA VAL A 859 20.33 16.43 -70.57
C VAL A 859 20.00 15.10 -69.91
N ASP A 860 20.13 14.03 -70.68
CA ASP A 860 20.12 12.68 -70.16
C ASP A 860 21.53 12.34 -69.64
N ARG A 861 21.61 12.10 -68.33
CA ARG A 861 22.85 11.84 -67.61
C ARG A 861 23.14 10.35 -67.74
N GLY A 862 23.85 9.94 -68.79
CA GLY A 862 24.20 8.53 -68.99
C GLY A 862 24.83 7.90 -67.74
N HIS A 863 24.28 6.79 -67.26
CA HIS A 863 24.91 5.93 -66.26
C HIS A 863 25.79 4.88 -66.96
N ASN A 864 26.94 4.55 -66.38
CA ASN A 864 27.92 3.54 -66.85
C ASN A 864 28.42 3.70 -68.31
N ARG A 865 29.54 4.41 -68.49
CA ARG A 865 30.30 4.60 -69.75
C ARG A 865 29.51 5.16 -70.95
N ARG A 866 28.24 5.55 -70.79
CA ARG A 866 27.44 6.20 -71.84
C ARG A 866 27.64 7.72 -71.84
N PRO A 867 27.88 8.36 -73.01
CA PRO A 867 28.02 9.81 -73.11
C PRO A 867 26.68 10.52 -72.82
N MET A 868 26.76 11.74 -72.28
CA MET A 868 25.62 12.62 -72.04
C MET A 868 24.91 12.94 -73.36
N ARG A 869 23.58 12.77 -73.40
CA ARG A 869 22.75 13.12 -74.57
C ARG A 869 21.87 14.31 -74.25
N VAL A 870 21.84 15.31 -75.12
CA VAL A 870 20.94 16.48 -74.97
C VAL A 870 19.52 16.06 -75.33
N THR A 871 18.56 16.33 -74.45
CA THR A 871 17.15 16.02 -74.70
C THR A 871 16.60 16.91 -75.84
N PRO A 872 15.47 16.55 -76.48
CA PRO A 872 14.80 17.44 -77.45
C PRO A 872 14.51 18.83 -76.86
N PHE A 873 14.11 18.88 -75.59
CA PHE A 873 13.90 20.13 -74.85
C PHE A 873 15.21 20.91 -74.63
N GLY A 874 16.30 20.23 -74.25
CA GLY A 874 17.63 20.84 -74.12
C GLY A 874 18.16 21.43 -75.43
N LYS A 875 17.90 20.79 -76.58
CA LYS A 875 18.26 21.33 -77.91
C LYS A 875 17.48 22.61 -78.21
N LYS A 876 16.19 22.65 -77.91
CA LYS A 876 15.33 23.84 -78.06
C LYS A 876 15.80 25.00 -77.18
N VAL A 877 16.16 24.71 -75.92
CA VAL A 877 16.72 25.69 -74.98
C VAL A 877 18.07 26.23 -75.48
N ARG A 878 18.99 25.37 -75.91
CA ARG A 878 20.29 25.78 -76.48
C ARG A 878 20.10 26.71 -77.68
N GLN A 879 19.25 26.36 -78.64
CA GLN A 879 19.00 27.20 -79.82
C GLN A 879 18.44 28.57 -79.44
N ALA A 880 17.49 28.61 -78.50
CA ALA A 880 16.91 29.87 -78.04
C ALA A 880 17.93 30.75 -77.30
N VAL A 881 18.82 30.16 -76.49
CA VAL A 881 19.90 30.88 -75.81
C VAL A 881 20.91 31.44 -76.82
N MET A 882 21.30 30.65 -77.83
CA MET A 882 22.25 31.11 -78.86
C MET A 882 21.66 32.25 -79.71
N ARG A 883 20.38 32.20 -80.06
CA ARG A 883 19.70 33.30 -80.77
C ARG A 883 19.61 34.57 -79.91
N LEU A 884 19.29 34.41 -78.62
CA LEU A 884 19.22 35.53 -77.70
C LEU A 884 20.59 36.15 -77.44
N ALA A 885 21.65 35.33 -77.38
CA ALA A 885 23.03 35.81 -77.27
C ALA A 885 23.48 36.57 -78.54
N ALA A 886 23.11 36.09 -79.73
CA ALA A 886 23.38 36.79 -80.98
C ALA A 886 22.62 38.13 -81.10
N ALA A 887 21.48 38.26 -80.41
CA ALA A 887 20.67 39.49 -80.37
C ALA A 887 21.11 40.48 -79.27
N GLY A 888 22.25 40.26 -78.59
CA GLY A 888 22.79 41.15 -77.57
C GLY A 888 22.48 40.76 -76.11
N GLY A 889 21.80 39.64 -75.86
CA GLY A 889 21.41 39.18 -74.52
C GLY A 889 19.95 39.50 -74.12
N PRO A 890 19.51 39.08 -72.93
CA PRO A 890 18.17 39.33 -72.39
C PRO A 890 17.91 40.80 -72.04
#